data_AF-A0A9X3S5X8-F1
#
_entry.id   AF-A0A9X3S5X8-F1
#
_cell.length_a   1.000
_cell.length_b   1.000
_cell.length_c   1.000
_cell.angle_alpha   90.00
_cell.angle_beta   90.00
_cell.angle_gamma   90.00
#
_symmetry.space_group_name_H-M   'P 1'
#
loop_
_entity.id
_entity.type
_entity.pdbx_description
1 polymer ?
#
loop_
_entity_poly.entity_id
_entity_poly.type
_entity_poly.pdbx_seq_one_letter_code
_entity_poly.pdbx_strand_id
1 'polypeptide(L)'
;PVFAAARRRPAARRRGPVGLRGARVSAAARRRRPASPSGMTPRSVLSAACLVAAAVVLVPALVAGYAKHALLDADRFADRASATLADADVRAVVAQEVTDRIVLERASELTAARPLIETATADIVGSTAFRQVFRAGVVDVHRALLGRQESTATLTVADAGTIVAEGLRHAPPGVARHVRATGHVPVIDVGSRTGDLARSARDLGQLAVALPLLVLVLAGAGLGLARDRRRAVFRLGAGAAAAGLAVILGAAAARGYVLGKVTGETDRAAATAVWDDFLGDLNAWAWLLAGAGAVTAAAAATLRREPGPAGAGEPVAAGVHGAGSSADPRVAALAARWPWLVRRPLGPGRGAVLVALGVFVLLRPGAALTVVASVGGLVLVYFGVVAILRRVQAPRPDLRASGVRALAAAGVAVLLVGAGVAALLGGGGARADAAEPAGVCNGHRELCDRRLDQVVLPATHNSMSAIQPGWFSAEQDAPIADQLADGVRGLLIDTHYGDRLANGRVRTELDAGLADLTGDDIGPQARAAALRMRERAGFRGPGERGIFLCHTLCELGATPLDEALATLRAFLVTHPGEVVVVINEDYVKPADFVAAVRRADLERLVWTPTGTPPTLGELVETDRRLVLLAEHHAGGAPWYRAAYDGVVQETPYAFKHPQQLATPDSCRPNRGTPGAPLLLLNHWITTDPAPLPANAERVNAHGPLLRRARECTRVRGHVPNLVAVNFYRRGDLFGVVDELNGVRAAAGR
;
A
#
# COMPACT_ATOMS: atom_id res chain seq x y z
N PRO A 1 90.34 15.02 68.56
CA PRO A 1 91.22 16.16 68.93
C PRO A 1 90.58 17.48 68.44
N VAL A 2 89.66 18.11 69.18
CA VAL A 2 89.82 18.98 70.38
C VAL A 2 90.71 20.21 70.14
N PHE A 3 90.19 21.35 70.62
CA PHE A 3 90.72 22.73 70.74
C PHE A 3 90.41 23.66 69.57
N ALA A 4 89.45 24.60 69.62
CA ALA A 4 88.97 25.59 70.62
C ALA A 4 89.82 26.87 70.76
N ALA A 5 89.08 28.00 70.80
CA ALA A 5 89.44 29.34 71.28
C ALA A 5 90.39 30.19 70.41
N ALA A 6 90.31 31.52 70.30
CA ALA A 6 89.34 32.54 70.69
C ALA A 6 89.81 33.92 70.17
N ARG A 7 88.88 34.89 70.12
CA ARG A 7 89.04 36.33 70.43
C ARG A 7 89.59 37.34 69.39
N ARG A 8 88.75 38.39 69.25
CA ARG A 8 88.98 39.87 69.19
C ARG A 8 88.96 40.60 67.82
N ARG A 9 87.91 41.44 67.70
CA ARG A 9 87.66 42.65 66.87
C ARG A 9 88.74 43.76 67.11
N PRO A 10 88.74 44.97 66.46
CA PRO A 10 87.84 45.53 65.42
C PRO A 10 88.51 46.35 64.27
N ALA A 11 87.68 46.72 63.29
CA ALA A 11 87.59 48.03 62.60
C ALA A 11 88.75 48.54 61.70
N ALA A 12 88.47 48.51 60.38
CA ALA A 12 88.58 49.70 59.54
C ALA A 12 87.50 49.67 58.46
N ARG A 13 86.48 50.53 58.62
CA ARG A 13 85.42 50.79 57.65
C ARG A 13 85.90 51.86 56.67
N ARG A 14 85.98 51.56 55.37
CA ARG A 14 85.56 52.49 54.30
C ARG A 14 84.76 51.70 53.26
N ARG A 15 83.58 52.25 52.96
CA ARG A 15 82.39 51.59 52.43
C ARG A 15 82.46 51.40 50.91
N GLY A 16 82.32 50.16 50.45
CA GLY A 16 81.69 49.85 49.16
C GLY A 16 80.16 49.87 49.30
N PRO A 17 79.40 50.02 48.20
CA PRO A 17 77.96 50.13 48.25
C PRO A 17 77.32 48.73 48.14
N VAL A 18 76.77 48.20 49.23
CA VAL A 18 75.84 47.08 49.17
C VAL A 18 74.76 47.27 50.24
N GLY A 19 73.50 47.39 49.78
CA GLY A 19 72.33 47.04 50.57
C GLY A 19 71.29 48.14 50.79
N LEU A 20 70.43 48.37 49.80
CA LEU A 20 69.00 48.60 50.02
C LEU A 20 68.23 47.82 48.95
N ARG A 21 67.98 46.52 49.22
CA ARG A 21 66.93 45.75 48.56
C ARG A 21 65.59 46.18 49.18
N GLY A 22 65.01 47.22 48.61
CA GLY A 22 63.64 47.64 48.83
C GLY A 22 62.86 47.51 47.52
N ALA A 23 61.95 46.55 47.50
CA ALA A 23 60.71 46.53 46.71
C ALA A 23 60.74 47.17 45.31
N ARG A 24 60.96 46.34 44.28
CA ARG A 24 60.17 46.42 43.04
C ARG A 24 59.83 45.02 42.58
N VAL A 25 58.62 44.59 42.95
CA VAL A 25 57.90 43.55 42.24
C VAL A 25 57.70 44.04 40.81
N SER A 26 58.45 43.50 39.87
CA SER A 26 58.07 43.49 38.46
C SER A 26 58.12 42.05 38.00
N ALA A 27 56.99 41.39 38.24
CA ALA A 27 56.63 40.18 37.56
C ALA A 27 56.90 40.38 36.07
N ALA A 28 57.75 39.55 35.49
CA ALA A 28 57.89 39.41 34.06
C ALA A 28 56.53 38.95 33.52
N ALA A 29 55.68 39.92 33.23
CA ALA A 29 54.46 39.74 32.48
C ALA A 29 54.90 39.21 31.12
N ARG A 30 54.79 37.88 30.95
CA ARG A 30 54.55 37.29 29.63
C ARG A 30 53.48 38.17 29.01
N ARG A 31 53.84 38.98 28.01
CA ARG A 31 52.90 39.68 27.17
C ARG A 31 51.98 38.61 26.59
N ARG A 32 50.86 38.35 27.28
CA ARG A 32 49.66 37.84 26.65
C ARG A 32 49.40 38.87 25.55
N ARG A 33 49.72 38.51 24.32
CA ARG A 33 49.07 39.15 23.17
C ARG A 33 47.58 39.22 23.56
N PRO A 34 46.93 40.39 23.48
CA PRO A 34 45.50 40.43 23.67
C PRO A 34 44.95 39.35 22.76
N ALA A 35 44.22 38.39 23.34
CA ALA A 35 43.48 37.44 22.54
C ALA A 35 42.65 38.33 21.62
N SER A 36 43.04 38.36 20.35
CA SER A 36 42.20 38.89 19.29
C SER A 36 40.84 38.28 19.57
N PRO A 37 39.75 39.05 19.64
CA PRO A 37 38.44 38.44 19.77
C PRO A 37 38.41 37.35 18.71
N SER A 38 38.11 36.12 19.12
CA SER A 38 38.12 34.93 18.28
C SER A 38 37.08 35.13 17.19
N GLY A 39 37.42 36.00 16.24
CA GLY A 39 36.62 36.41 15.11
C GLY A 39 36.58 35.18 14.25
N MET A 40 35.41 34.58 14.20
CA MET A 40 35.14 33.51 13.26
C MET A 40 35.64 33.99 11.90
N THR A 41 36.54 33.24 11.30
CA THR A 41 36.98 33.56 9.94
C THR A 41 35.78 33.59 9.00
N PRO A 42 35.79 34.40 7.93
CA PRO A 42 34.65 34.53 7.02
C PRO A 42 34.11 33.18 6.52
N ARG A 43 35.03 32.23 6.26
CA ARG A 43 34.70 30.84 5.88
C ARG A 43 33.97 30.04 6.96
N SER A 44 34.32 30.21 8.24
CA SER A 44 33.62 29.53 9.35
C SER A 44 32.25 30.14 9.66
N VAL A 45 32.09 31.45 9.42
CA VAL A 45 30.77 32.11 9.51
C VAL A 45 29.88 31.62 8.38
N LEU A 46 30.39 31.62 7.15
CA LEU A 46 29.66 31.14 5.97
C LEU A 46 29.25 29.67 6.10
N SER A 47 30.17 28.79 6.55
CA SER A 47 29.86 27.39 6.85
C SER A 47 28.74 27.24 7.88
N ALA A 48 28.78 28.01 8.98
CA ALA A 48 27.72 27.98 10.00
C ALA A 48 26.38 28.49 9.43
N ALA A 49 26.39 29.57 8.65
CA ALA A 49 25.22 30.12 8.00
C ALA A 49 24.56 29.12 7.03
N CYS A 50 25.35 28.43 6.20
CA CYS A 50 24.84 27.39 5.30
C CYS A 50 24.18 26.22 6.06
N LEU A 51 24.78 25.78 7.18
CA LEU A 51 24.21 24.68 7.98
C LEU A 51 22.93 25.08 8.72
N VAL A 52 22.86 26.33 9.21
CA VAL A 52 21.62 26.86 9.81
C VAL A 52 20.54 27.00 8.74
N ALA A 53 20.87 27.54 7.56
CA ALA A 53 19.95 27.62 6.44
C ALA A 53 19.45 26.22 6.01
N ALA A 54 20.34 25.22 5.95
CA ALA A 54 19.96 23.84 5.65
C ALA A 54 18.95 23.29 6.69
N ALA A 55 19.18 23.52 7.98
CA ALA A 55 18.27 23.09 9.04
C ALA A 55 16.90 23.81 8.98
N VAL A 56 16.88 25.10 8.62
CA VAL A 56 15.65 25.88 8.46
C VAL A 56 14.86 25.40 7.24
N VAL A 57 15.50 25.17 6.09
CA VAL A 57 14.85 24.71 4.85
C VAL A 57 14.37 23.25 4.98
N LEU A 58 14.99 22.46 5.84
CA LEU A 58 14.62 21.07 6.08
C LEU A 58 13.19 20.90 6.62
N VAL A 59 12.69 21.87 7.40
CA VAL A 59 11.31 21.87 7.91
C VAL A 59 10.28 21.94 6.77
N PRO A 60 10.25 23.00 5.92
CA PRO A 60 9.33 23.04 4.79
C PRO A 60 9.63 21.96 3.74
N ALA A 61 10.87 21.46 3.61
CA ALA A 61 11.17 20.33 2.75
C ALA A 61 10.46 19.04 3.19
N LEU A 62 10.48 18.73 4.49
CA LEU A 62 9.80 17.57 5.06
C LEU A 62 8.28 17.69 4.89
N VAL A 63 7.73 18.87 5.21
CA VAL A 63 6.29 19.14 5.11
C VAL A 63 5.82 19.11 3.66
N ALA A 64 6.53 19.72 2.72
CA ALA A 64 6.17 19.70 1.31
C ALA A 64 6.30 18.29 0.70
N GLY A 65 7.35 17.55 1.06
CA GLY A 65 7.53 16.15 0.67
C GLY A 65 6.39 15.26 1.16
N TYR A 66 5.99 15.43 2.43
CA TYR A 66 4.84 14.74 3.00
C TYR A 66 3.53 15.13 2.33
N ALA A 67 3.30 16.43 2.12
CA ALA A 67 2.08 16.93 1.50
C ALA A 67 1.95 16.42 0.04
N LYS A 68 3.06 16.36 -0.72
CA LYS A 68 3.07 15.70 -2.03
C LYS A 68 2.65 14.23 -1.94
N HIS A 69 3.15 13.52 -0.92
CA HIS A 69 2.88 12.10 -0.74
C HIS A 69 1.46 11.79 -0.25
N ALA A 70 0.94 12.58 0.68
CA ALA A 70 -0.36 12.33 1.32
C ALA A 70 -1.52 13.06 0.62
N LEU A 71 -1.27 14.20 -0.05
CA LEU A 71 -2.31 15.06 -0.60
C LEU A 71 -2.31 15.15 -2.13
N LEU A 72 -1.19 14.89 -2.82
CA LEU A 72 -1.15 14.97 -4.30
C LEU A 72 -1.25 13.61 -4.99
N ASP A 73 -1.11 12.51 -4.25
CA ASP A 73 -1.31 11.14 -4.73
C ASP A 73 -2.77 10.73 -4.48
N ALA A 74 -3.52 10.48 -5.57
CA ALA A 74 -4.95 10.22 -5.51
C ALA A 74 -5.29 8.94 -4.75
N ASP A 75 -4.49 7.90 -4.94
CA ASP A 75 -4.73 6.59 -4.32
C ASP A 75 -4.46 6.66 -2.82
N ARG A 76 -3.35 7.29 -2.41
CA ARG A 76 -3.02 7.47 -0.99
C ARG A 76 -3.98 8.41 -0.27
N PHE A 77 -4.42 9.48 -0.93
CA PHE A 77 -5.41 10.39 -0.37
C PHE A 77 -6.75 9.67 -0.14
N ALA A 78 -7.18 8.87 -1.12
CA ALA A 78 -8.41 8.09 -1.01
C ALA A 78 -8.33 6.96 0.03
N ASP A 79 -7.19 6.27 0.14
CA ASP A 79 -6.95 5.27 1.17
C ASP A 79 -7.14 5.89 2.57
N ARG A 80 -6.49 7.04 2.82
CA ARG A 80 -6.60 7.78 4.08
C ARG A 80 -8.03 8.27 4.33
N ALA A 81 -8.68 8.85 3.33
CA ALA A 81 -10.07 9.30 3.43
C ALA A 81 -11.01 8.13 3.77
N SER A 82 -10.81 6.96 3.18
CA SER A 82 -11.63 5.78 3.44
C SER A 82 -11.32 5.14 4.81
N ALA A 83 -10.09 5.28 5.30
CA ALA A 83 -9.67 4.79 6.61
C ALA A 83 -10.37 5.54 7.76
N THR A 84 -10.61 6.85 7.61
CA THR A 84 -11.28 7.64 8.66
C THR A 84 -12.69 7.14 8.96
N LEU A 85 -13.38 6.53 7.98
CA LEU A 85 -14.70 5.92 8.16
C LEU A 85 -14.68 4.66 9.07
N ALA A 86 -13.49 4.13 9.40
CA ALA A 86 -13.36 3.09 10.41
C ALA A 86 -13.59 3.62 11.84
N ASP A 87 -13.41 4.93 12.06
CA ASP A 87 -13.65 5.58 13.35
C ASP A 87 -15.15 5.84 13.58
N ALA A 88 -15.63 5.52 14.79
CA ALA A 88 -17.06 5.61 15.11
C ALA A 88 -17.58 7.06 15.15
N ASP A 89 -16.75 8.01 15.60
CA ASP A 89 -17.13 9.41 15.70
C ASP A 89 -17.19 10.05 14.30
N VAL A 90 -16.27 9.66 13.42
CA VAL A 90 -16.32 10.08 11.99
C VAL A 90 -17.58 9.56 11.31
N ARG A 91 -17.95 8.29 11.53
CA ARG A 91 -19.20 7.74 10.98
C ARG A 91 -20.43 8.46 11.51
N ALA A 92 -20.45 8.80 12.80
CA ALA A 92 -21.57 9.53 13.40
C ALA A 92 -21.75 10.91 12.76
N VAL A 93 -20.65 11.66 12.56
CA VAL A 93 -20.70 12.98 11.91
C VAL A 93 -21.12 12.88 10.45
N VAL A 94 -20.58 11.93 9.69
CA VAL A 94 -20.97 11.71 8.29
C VAL A 94 -22.43 11.28 8.19
N ALA A 95 -22.89 10.39 9.08
CA ALA A 95 -24.28 9.95 9.12
C ALA A 95 -25.23 11.09 9.51
N GLN A 96 -24.82 11.97 10.42
CA GLN A 96 -25.59 13.15 10.78
C GLN A 96 -25.70 14.12 9.60
N GLU A 97 -24.59 14.45 8.92
CA GLU A 97 -24.61 15.36 7.76
C GLU A 97 -25.43 14.79 6.59
N VAL A 98 -25.31 13.49 6.32
CA VAL A 98 -26.12 12.79 5.31
C VAL A 98 -27.60 12.82 5.70
N THR A 99 -27.92 12.53 6.97
CA THR A 99 -29.30 12.56 7.47
C THR A 99 -29.87 13.97 7.43
N ASP A 100 -29.10 14.98 7.81
CA ASP A 100 -29.54 16.37 7.81
C ASP A 100 -29.82 16.86 6.40
N ARG A 101 -28.98 16.53 5.41
CA ARG A 101 -29.26 16.85 4.00
C ARG A 101 -30.47 16.10 3.44
N ILE A 102 -30.72 14.87 3.89
CA ILE A 102 -31.88 14.09 3.43
C ILE A 102 -33.18 14.56 4.10
N VAL A 103 -33.15 14.86 5.40
CA VAL A 103 -34.32 15.19 6.23
C VAL A 103 -34.70 16.66 6.08
N LEU A 104 -33.74 17.59 6.16
CA LEU A 104 -34.02 19.03 6.14
C LEU A 104 -34.32 19.56 4.73
N GLU A 105 -33.72 19.01 3.68
CA GLU A 105 -33.96 19.50 2.30
C GLU A 105 -35.18 18.84 1.63
N ARG A 106 -35.65 17.67 2.10
CA ARG A 106 -36.56 16.83 1.27
C ARG A 106 -37.77 16.22 1.96
N ALA A 107 -37.87 16.17 3.30
CA ALA A 107 -39.05 15.61 3.98
C ALA A 107 -39.20 16.05 5.45
N SER A 108 -40.01 17.08 5.71
CA SER A 108 -40.35 17.54 7.06
C SER A 108 -41.00 16.47 7.94
N GLU A 109 -41.67 15.48 7.34
CA GLU A 109 -42.33 14.36 8.04
C GLU A 109 -41.36 13.29 8.60
N LEU A 110 -40.07 13.29 8.19
CA LEU A 110 -39.07 12.31 8.64
C LEU A 110 -38.33 12.73 9.92
N THR A 111 -38.62 13.91 10.47
CA THR A 111 -37.97 14.44 11.68
C THR A 111 -38.08 13.49 12.88
N ALA A 112 -39.21 12.78 13.02
CA ALA A 112 -39.43 11.83 14.11
C ALA A 112 -38.62 10.52 13.98
N ALA A 113 -38.15 10.18 12.77
CA ALA A 113 -37.36 8.97 12.50
C ALA A 113 -35.84 9.24 12.46
N ARG A 114 -35.40 10.49 12.68
CA ARG A 114 -34.00 10.93 12.56
C ARG A 114 -33.00 10.04 13.32
N PRO A 115 -33.21 9.65 14.59
CA PRO A 115 -32.23 8.81 15.31
C PRO A 115 -32.06 7.39 14.70
N LEU A 116 -33.13 6.83 14.13
CA LEU A 116 -33.09 5.52 13.46
C LEU A 116 -32.40 5.62 12.10
N ILE A 117 -32.62 6.71 11.36
CA ILE A 117 -31.98 6.98 10.07
C ILE A 117 -30.48 7.24 10.27
N GLU A 118 -30.10 8.01 11.29
CA GLU A 118 -28.70 8.27 11.63
C GLU A 118 -27.96 6.98 11.97
N THR A 119 -28.57 6.10 12.79
CA THR A 119 -27.97 4.81 13.17
C THR A 119 -27.80 3.90 11.95
N ALA A 120 -28.85 3.74 11.14
CA ALA A 120 -28.79 2.93 9.94
C ALA A 120 -27.78 3.48 8.91
N THR A 121 -27.68 4.80 8.79
CA THR A 121 -26.71 5.45 7.90
C THR A 121 -25.28 5.27 8.41
N ALA A 122 -25.04 5.35 9.72
CA ALA A 122 -23.72 5.10 10.31
C ALA A 122 -23.24 3.66 10.07
N ASP A 123 -24.13 2.68 10.17
CA ASP A 123 -23.82 1.27 9.90
C ASP A 123 -23.49 1.04 8.41
N ILE A 124 -24.25 1.68 7.50
CA ILE A 124 -24.00 1.64 6.06
C ILE A 124 -22.64 2.28 5.74
N VAL A 125 -22.35 3.46 6.30
CA VAL A 125 -21.10 4.20 6.08
C VAL A 125 -19.89 3.41 6.60
N GLY A 126 -20.05 2.62 7.67
CA GLY A 126 -19.01 1.74 8.20
C GLY A 126 -18.79 0.44 7.43
N SER A 127 -19.70 0.09 6.52
CA SER A 127 -19.58 -1.14 5.74
C SER A 127 -18.37 -1.13 4.83
N THR A 128 -17.75 -2.29 4.62
CA THR A 128 -16.61 -2.42 3.70
C THR A 128 -16.99 -2.07 2.25
N ALA A 129 -18.23 -2.36 1.84
CA ALA A 129 -18.75 -1.99 0.53
C ALA A 129 -18.84 -0.47 0.35
N PHE A 130 -19.41 0.25 1.32
CA PHE A 130 -19.48 1.72 1.26
C PHE A 130 -18.09 2.35 1.27
N ARG A 131 -17.14 1.83 2.08
CA ARG A 131 -15.76 2.33 2.09
C ARG A 131 -15.05 2.17 0.74
N GLN A 132 -15.30 1.08 0.02
CA GLN A 132 -14.75 0.87 -1.33
C GLN A 132 -15.34 1.84 -2.36
N VAL A 133 -16.66 2.05 -2.33
CA VAL A 133 -17.35 3.03 -3.19
C VAL A 133 -16.91 4.46 -2.86
N PHE A 134 -16.83 4.80 -1.57
CA PHE A 134 -16.36 6.09 -1.10
C PHE A 134 -14.91 6.35 -1.53
N ARG A 135 -14.02 5.35 -1.40
CA ARG A 135 -12.65 5.42 -1.91
C ARG A 135 -12.63 5.73 -3.41
N ALA A 136 -13.38 4.99 -4.21
CA ALA A 136 -13.44 5.22 -5.67
C ALA A 136 -13.93 6.64 -6.00
N GLY A 137 -14.98 7.11 -5.33
CA GLY A 137 -15.48 8.48 -5.49
C GLY A 137 -14.45 9.55 -5.10
N VAL A 138 -13.69 9.33 -4.03
CA VAL A 138 -12.62 10.25 -3.60
C VAL A 138 -11.48 10.28 -4.62
N VAL A 139 -11.10 9.13 -5.20
CA VAL A 139 -10.09 9.06 -6.26
C VAL A 139 -10.50 9.91 -7.47
N ASP A 140 -11.74 9.75 -7.92
CA ASP A 140 -12.25 10.46 -9.10
C ASP A 140 -12.35 11.97 -8.86
N VAL A 141 -12.86 12.39 -7.70
CA VAL A 141 -12.91 13.80 -7.31
C VAL A 141 -11.51 14.39 -7.21
N HIS A 142 -10.57 13.67 -6.58
CA HIS A 142 -9.19 14.13 -6.43
C HIS A 142 -8.50 14.32 -7.78
N ARG A 143 -8.64 13.35 -8.69
CA ARG A 143 -8.11 13.43 -10.06
C ARG A 143 -8.78 14.53 -10.88
N ALA A 144 -10.07 14.75 -10.71
CA ALA A 144 -10.79 15.84 -11.39
C ALA A 144 -10.33 17.22 -10.88
N LEU A 145 -10.07 17.38 -9.58
CA LEU A 145 -9.63 18.63 -8.97
C LEU A 145 -8.16 18.98 -9.28
N LEU A 146 -7.28 17.97 -9.36
CA LEU A 146 -5.85 18.17 -9.62
C LEU A 146 -5.42 17.89 -11.07
N GLY A 147 -6.33 17.41 -11.90
CA GLY A 147 -6.12 17.05 -13.30
C GLY A 147 -5.94 18.26 -14.23
N ARG A 148 -5.26 18.04 -15.36
CA ARG A 148 -4.92 19.06 -16.38
C ARG A 148 -6.07 19.46 -17.31
N GLN A 149 -7.30 19.01 -17.09
CA GLN A 149 -8.43 19.33 -17.97
C GLN A 149 -9.33 20.37 -17.30
N GLU A 150 -9.23 21.61 -17.77
CA GLU A 150 -9.98 22.78 -17.28
C GLU A 150 -11.51 22.70 -17.47
N SER A 151 -12.06 21.58 -17.97
CA SER A 151 -13.41 21.57 -18.53
C SER A 151 -14.28 20.36 -18.19
N THR A 152 -14.05 19.65 -17.08
CA THR A 152 -15.00 18.58 -16.68
C THR A 152 -14.96 18.30 -15.18
N ALA A 153 -15.58 19.19 -14.39
CA ALA A 153 -15.91 18.91 -13.00
C ALA A 153 -17.43 18.86 -12.85
N THR A 154 -18.06 17.87 -13.49
CA THR A 154 -19.44 17.46 -13.23
C THR A 154 -19.46 15.94 -13.15
N LEU A 155 -18.95 15.41 -12.04
CA LEU A 155 -19.25 14.03 -11.65
C LEU A 155 -20.11 14.06 -10.39
N THR A 156 -21.33 13.58 -10.58
CA THR A 156 -22.46 13.60 -9.65
C THR A 156 -22.27 12.63 -8.49
N VAL A 157 -22.55 13.11 -7.27
CA VAL A 157 -22.97 12.30 -6.11
C VAL A 157 -24.36 11.71 -6.38
N ALA A 158 -24.49 10.89 -7.43
CA ALA A 158 -25.74 10.25 -7.83
C ALA A 158 -25.88 8.84 -7.22
N ASP A 159 -24.77 8.16 -6.90
CA ASP A 159 -24.81 6.74 -6.52
C ASP A 159 -25.00 6.48 -5.02
N ALA A 160 -24.75 7.47 -4.17
CA ALA A 160 -25.08 7.37 -2.74
C ALA A 160 -26.61 7.40 -2.51
N GLY A 161 -27.36 8.11 -3.36
CA GLY A 161 -28.82 8.18 -3.29
C GLY A 161 -29.49 6.85 -3.59
N THR A 162 -28.92 6.05 -4.50
CA THR A 162 -29.42 4.72 -4.86
C THR A 162 -29.20 3.70 -3.74
N ILE A 163 -28.05 3.75 -3.06
CA ILE A 163 -27.72 2.87 -1.92
C ILE A 163 -28.59 3.20 -0.69
N VAL A 164 -28.83 4.48 -0.41
CA VAL A 164 -29.71 4.92 0.69
C VAL A 164 -31.19 4.65 0.36
N ALA A 165 -31.62 4.79 -0.90
CA ALA A 165 -32.95 4.40 -1.35
C ALA A 165 -33.19 2.88 -1.25
N GLU A 166 -32.13 2.07 -1.37
CA GLU A 166 -32.18 0.61 -1.16
C GLU A 166 -32.35 0.26 0.32
N GLY A 167 -31.62 0.95 1.22
CA GLY A 167 -31.71 0.77 2.68
C GLY A 167 -33.08 1.16 3.26
N LEU A 168 -33.77 2.12 2.65
CA LEU A 168 -35.09 2.60 3.08
C LEU A 168 -36.27 1.67 2.70
N ARG A 169 -36.03 0.52 2.04
CA ARG A 169 -37.09 -0.45 1.71
C ARG A 169 -37.70 -1.19 2.91
N HIS A 170 -37.15 -1.01 4.11
CA HIS A 170 -37.73 -1.51 5.35
C HIS A 170 -38.59 -0.47 6.09
N ALA A 171 -38.75 0.74 5.53
CA ALA A 171 -39.59 1.79 6.09
C ALA A 171 -41.03 1.76 5.52
N PRO A 172 -42.03 2.33 6.22
CA PRO A 172 -43.44 2.26 5.83
C PRO A 172 -43.75 2.79 4.41
N PRO A 173 -44.80 2.26 3.73
CA PRO A 173 -45.04 2.41 2.28
C PRO A 173 -45.29 3.83 1.74
N GLY A 174 -45.34 4.86 2.59
CA GLY A 174 -45.45 6.26 2.17
C GLY A 174 -44.14 6.85 1.61
N VAL A 175 -42.98 6.36 2.08
CA VAL A 175 -41.65 6.96 1.81
C VAL A 175 -41.11 6.57 0.44
N ALA A 176 -41.35 5.33 0.00
CA ALA A 176 -40.83 4.79 -1.27
C ALA A 176 -41.41 5.44 -2.54
N ARG A 177 -42.52 6.18 -2.42
CA ARG A 177 -43.22 6.81 -3.56
C ARG A 177 -42.70 8.21 -3.87
N HIS A 178 -42.19 8.95 -2.89
CA HIS A 178 -41.68 10.31 -3.08
C HIS A 178 -40.20 10.34 -3.53
N VAL A 179 -39.41 9.32 -3.20
CA VAL A 179 -37.99 9.22 -3.58
C VAL A 179 -37.80 8.94 -5.09
N ARG A 180 -38.75 8.26 -5.74
CA ARG A 180 -38.69 7.97 -7.19
C ARG A 180 -39.02 9.18 -8.09
N ALA A 181 -39.58 10.25 -7.54
CA ALA A 181 -40.10 11.38 -8.32
C ALA A 181 -39.08 12.51 -8.56
N THR A 182 -37.89 12.45 -7.99
CA THR A 182 -36.90 13.54 -8.04
C THR A 182 -35.62 13.11 -8.76
N GLY A 183 -35.58 13.36 -10.07
CA GLY A 183 -34.37 13.21 -10.88
C GLY A 183 -33.23 14.16 -10.46
N HIS A 184 -32.01 13.75 -10.83
CA HIS A 184 -30.76 14.53 -10.99
C HIS A 184 -30.65 15.83 -10.18
N VAL A 185 -29.91 15.75 -9.07
CA VAL A 185 -29.40 16.95 -8.38
C VAL A 185 -27.88 16.98 -8.53
N PRO A 186 -27.30 18.00 -9.19
CA PRO A 186 -25.86 18.18 -9.23
C PRO A 186 -25.37 18.57 -7.83
N VAL A 187 -24.53 17.72 -7.24
CA VAL A 187 -23.87 18.01 -5.96
C VAL A 187 -22.52 18.62 -6.29
N ILE A 188 -22.47 19.96 -6.16
CA ILE A 188 -21.30 20.85 -6.18
C ILE A 188 -20.82 21.26 -7.59
N ASP A 189 -21.20 22.49 -7.97
CA ASP A 189 -20.53 23.28 -9.01
C ASP A 189 -19.27 23.92 -8.39
N VAL A 190 -18.08 23.42 -8.71
CA VAL A 190 -16.79 23.98 -8.27
C VAL A 190 -16.23 24.93 -9.34
N GLY A 191 -17.03 25.87 -9.81
CA GLY A 191 -16.56 26.96 -10.67
C GLY A 191 -15.59 27.91 -9.95
N SER A 192 -14.48 28.26 -10.61
CA SER A 192 -13.41 29.23 -10.25
C SER A 192 -12.32 28.82 -9.24
N ARG A 193 -12.56 27.90 -8.29
CA ARG A 193 -11.54 27.52 -7.28
C ARG A 193 -10.61 26.36 -7.69
N THR A 194 -10.96 25.62 -8.73
CA THR A 194 -10.17 24.48 -9.25
C THR A 194 -8.84 24.93 -9.85
N GLY A 195 -8.81 26.06 -10.55
CA GLY A 195 -7.59 26.59 -11.16
C GLY A 195 -6.52 26.99 -10.14
N ASP A 196 -6.93 27.59 -9.02
CA ASP A 196 -6.02 28.00 -7.94
C ASP A 196 -5.51 26.79 -7.14
N LEU A 197 -6.36 25.78 -6.91
CA LEU A 197 -5.98 24.53 -6.27
C LEU A 197 -5.00 23.72 -7.13
N ALA A 198 -5.28 23.57 -8.43
CA ALA A 198 -4.38 22.88 -9.36
C ALA A 198 -3.05 23.63 -9.55
N ARG A 199 -3.02 24.96 -9.44
CA ARG A 199 -1.79 25.75 -9.43
C ARG A 199 -1.01 25.53 -8.14
N SER A 200 -1.67 25.65 -6.99
CA SER A 200 -1.05 25.42 -5.67
C SER A 200 -0.50 24.00 -5.53
N ALA A 201 -1.19 23.00 -6.07
CA ALA A 201 -0.74 21.62 -6.13
C ALA A 201 0.52 21.44 -6.99
N ARG A 202 0.61 22.12 -8.14
CA ARG A 202 1.81 22.12 -8.97
C ARG A 202 2.98 22.80 -8.27
N ASP A 203 2.76 23.96 -7.68
CA ASP A 203 3.79 24.70 -6.94
C ASP A 203 4.30 23.88 -5.75
N LEU A 204 3.40 23.23 -5.01
CA LEU A 204 3.73 22.31 -3.93
C LEU A 204 4.54 21.11 -4.43
N GLY A 205 4.14 20.51 -5.56
CA GLY A 205 4.85 19.40 -6.19
C GLY A 205 6.27 19.77 -6.63
N GLN A 206 6.48 21.00 -7.10
CA GLN A 206 7.80 21.55 -7.43
C GLN A 206 8.64 21.82 -6.18
N LEU A 207 8.05 22.46 -5.15
CA LEU A 207 8.70 22.73 -3.87
C LEU A 207 9.13 21.45 -3.16
N ALA A 208 8.32 20.39 -3.22
CA ALA A 208 8.63 19.08 -2.67
C ALA A 208 9.88 18.43 -3.30
N VAL A 209 10.31 18.87 -4.49
CA VAL A 209 11.56 18.42 -5.14
C VAL A 209 12.67 19.44 -4.94
N ALA A 210 12.38 20.74 -5.09
CA ALA A 210 13.37 21.81 -5.02
C ALA A 210 13.94 22.01 -3.61
N LEU A 211 13.11 21.92 -2.56
CA LEU A 211 13.54 22.16 -1.18
C LEU A 211 14.52 21.09 -0.67
N PRO A 212 14.28 19.77 -0.86
CA PRO A 212 15.29 18.75 -0.52
C PRO A 212 16.61 18.95 -1.24
N LEU A 213 16.60 19.31 -2.54
CA LEU A 213 17.82 19.59 -3.29
C LEU A 213 18.57 20.79 -2.71
N LEU A 214 17.86 21.85 -2.34
CA LEU A 214 18.44 23.02 -1.68
C LEU A 214 19.08 22.66 -0.34
N VAL A 215 18.45 21.79 0.47
CA VAL A 215 19.03 21.28 1.71
C VAL A 215 20.34 20.55 1.45
N LEU A 216 20.39 19.68 0.43
CA LEU A 216 21.60 18.94 0.07
C LEU A 216 22.74 19.88 -0.35
N VAL A 217 22.43 20.89 -1.17
CA VAL A 217 23.40 21.90 -1.60
C VAL A 217 23.94 22.71 -0.42
N LEU A 218 23.06 23.18 0.46
CA LEU A 218 23.45 23.97 1.64
C LEU A 218 24.23 23.14 2.67
N ALA A 219 23.84 21.89 2.90
CA ALA A 219 24.55 20.98 3.78
C ALA A 219 25.94 20.63 3.21
N GLY A 220 26.03 20.36 1.90
CA GLY A 220 27.28 20.10 1.19
C GLY A 220 28.23 21.30 1.23
N ALA A 221 27.73 22.51 0.94
CA ALA A 221 28.49 23.75 1.04
C ALA A 221 28.96 24.01 2.48
N GLY A 222 28.07 23.81 3.46
CA GLY A 222 28.37 23.94 4.88
C GLY A 222 29.50 23.02 5.35
N LEU A 223 29.47 21.74 4.93
CA LEU A 223 30.50 20.75 5.23
C LEU A 223 31.82 21.02 4.47
N GLY A 224 31.74 21.44 3.21
CA GLY A 224 32.90 21.75 2.37
C GLY A 224 33.68 22.98 2.84
N LEU A 225 32.98 24.00 3.34
CA LEU A 225 33.57 25.25 3.87
C LEU A 225 34.05 25.11 5.32
N ALA A 226 33.65 24.06 6.02
CA ALA A 226 33.97 23.86 7.43
C ALA A 226 35.45 23.53 7.64
N ARG A 227 36.13 24.35 8.44
CA ARG A 227 37.49 24.04 8.93
C ARG A 227 37.51 22.87 9.91
N ASP A 228 36.46 22.76 10.72
CA ASP A 228 36.25 21.65 11.65
C ASP A 228 35.01 20.87 11.18
N ARG A 229 35.26 19.87 10.32
CA ARG A 229 34.20 19.02 9.74
C ARG A 229 33.39 18.31 10.82
N ARG A 230 34.01 17.99 11.96
CA ARG A 230 33.33 17.35 13.08
C ARG A 230 32.31 18.28 13.72
N ARG A 231 32.67 19.55 13.97
CA ARG A 231 31.71 20.56 14.46
C ARG A 231 30.60 20.83 13.44
N ALA A 232 30.91 20.78 12.15
CA ALA A 232 29.92 20.94 11.09
C ALA A 232 28.92 19.76 11.05
N VAL A 233 29.39 18.51 11.16
CA VAL A 233 28.52 17.32 11.26
C VAL A 233 27.67 17.36 12.52
N PHE A 234 28.24 17.79 13.66
CA PHE A 234 27.48 17.99 14.90
C PHE A 234 26.34 19.00 14.71
N ARG A 235 26.63 20.16 14.09
CA ARG A 235 25.62 21.20 13.82
C ARG A 235 24.56 20.74 12.84
N LEU A 236 24.94 19.97 11.81
CA LEU A 236 23.99 19.40 10.85
C LEU A 236 23.06 18.39 11.53
N GLY A 237 23.61 17.48 12.35
CA GLY A 237 22.81 16.51 13.12
C GLY A 237 21.89 17.19 14.14
N ALA A 238 22.41 18.17 14.89
CA ALA A 238 21.62 18.95 15.84
C ALA A 238 20.53 19.79 15.12
N GLY A 239 20.83 20.31 13.94
CA GLY A 239 19.87 21.03 13.09
C GLY A 239 18.77 20.12 12.56
N ALA A 240 19.10 18.91 12.11
CA ALA A 240 18.11 17.90 11.72
C ALA A 240 17.23 17.46 12.90
N ALA A 241 17.84 17.29 14.09
CA ALA A 241 17.11 16.98 15.31
C ALA A 241 16.11 18.08 15.68
N ALA A 242 16.57 19.34 15.64
CA ALA A 242 15.74 20.51 15.90
C ALA A 242 14.64 20.69 14.85
N ALA A 243 14.91 20.42 13.57
CA ALA A 243 13.92 20.48 12.50
C ALA A 243 12.81 19.43 12.68
N GLY A 244 13.16 18.18 13.01
CA GLY A 244 12.17 17.14 13.33
C GLY A 244 11.31 17.51 14.53
N LEU A 245 11.92 18.00 15.61
CA LEU A 245 11.19 18.50 16.79
C LEU A 245 10.30 19.70 16.46
N ALA A 246 10.76 20.63 15.62
CA ALA A 246 9.97 21.78 15.20
C ALA A 246 8.72 21.36 14.41
N VAL A 247 8.82 20.33 13.56
CA VAL A 247 7.66 19.77 12.85
C VAL A 247 6.69 19.11 13.84
N ILE A 248 7.18 18.35 14.82
CA ILE A 248 6.34 17.72 15.86
C ILE A 248 5.58 18.79 16.67
N LEU A 249 6.29 19.80 17.16
CA LEU A 249 5.69 20.89 17.93
C LEU A 249 4.74 21.73 17.08
N GLY A 250 5.09 21.98 15.81
CA GLY A 250 4.25 22.67 14.85
C GLY A 250 2.97 21.90 14.54
N ALA A 251 3.06 20.58 14.33
CA ALA A 251 1.90 19.72 14.11
C ALA A 251 1.01 19.64 15.35
N ALA A 252 1.59 19.55 16.56
CA ALA A 252 0.83 19.57 17.81
C ALA A 252 0.12 20.91 18.06
N ALA A 253 0.80 22.03 17.79
CA ALA A 253 0.22 23.37 17.88
C ALA A 253 -0.89 23.58 16.83
N ALA A 254 -0.68 23.12 15.60
CA ALA A 254 -1.68 23.17 14.53
C ALA A 254 -2.89 22.30 14.88
N ARG A 255 -2.69 21.09 15.42
CA ARG A 255 -3.76 20.21 15.93
C ARG A 255 -4.58 20.93 16.99
N GLY A 256 -3.93 21.52 17.99
CA GLY A 256 -4.62 22.30 19.04
C GLY A 256 -5.38 23.50 18.50
N TYR A 257 -4.80 24.23 17.54
CA TYR A 257 -5.44 25.38 16.91
C TYR A 257 -6.64 25.01 16.04
N VAL A 258 -6.53 23.96 15.21
CA VAL A 258 -7.60 23.50 14.32
C VAL A 258 -8.73 22.88 15.13
N LEU A 259 -8.43 21.97 16.05
CA LEU A 259 -9.45 21.34 16.90
C LEU A 259 -10.10 22.32 17.88
N GLY A 260 -9.39 23.39 18.27
CA GLY A 260 -9.94 24.49 19.07
C GLY A 260 -11.01 25.31 18.34
N LYS A 261 -11.07 25.25 17.01
CA LYS A 261 -12.13 25.89 16.20
C LYS A 261 -13.36 25.00 16.01
N VAL A 262 -13.28 23.73 16.35
CA VAL A 262 -14.40 22.79 16.21
C VAL A 262 -15.26 22.83 17.47
N THR A 263 -16.52 23.20 17.28
CA THR A 263 -17.56 23.24 18.32
C THR A 263 -18.34 21.93 18.33
N GLY A 264 -18.61 21.37 19.51
CA GLY A 264 -19.20 20.03 19.64
C GLY A 264 -18.16 18.98 20.07
N GLU A 265 -18.56 18.04 20.93
CA GLU A 265 -17.68 16.99 21.43
C GLU A 265 -17.43 15.91 20.37
N THR A 266 -18.50 15.44 19.72
CA THR A 266 -18.46 14.46 18.62
C THR A 266 -17.70 14.99 17.40
N ASP A 267 -17.97 16.23 16.96
CA ASP A 267 -17.28 16.85 15.83
C ASP A 267 -15.79 17.01 16.09
N ARG A 268 -15.41 17.32 17.34
CA ARG A 268 -14.01 17.42 17.74
C ARG A 268 -13.33 16.05 17.78
N ALA A 269 -14.02 15.01 18.23
CA ALA A 269 -13.50 13.64 18.21
C ALA A 269 -13.30 13.15 16.77
N ALA A 270 -14.30 13.35 15.90
CA ALA A 270 -14.20 13.05 14.46
C ALA A 270 -13.05 13.83 13.78
N ALA A 271 -12.94 15.14 14.03
CA ALA A 271 -11.84 15.94 13.49
C ALA A 271 -10.47 15.49 14.03
N THR A 272 -10.42 14.96 15.24
CA THR A 272 -9.21 14.38 15.83
C THR A 272 -8.81 13.10 15.11
N ALA A 273 -9.77 12.20 14.85
CA ALA A 273 -9.52 10.96 14.10
C ALA A 273 -9.06 11.26 12.66
N VAL A 274 -9.72 12.19 11.96
CA VAL A 274 -9.30 12.64 10.63
C VAL A 274 -7.89 13.22 10.64
N TRP A 275 -7.55 14.04 11.64
CA TRP A 275 -6.22 14.60 11.79
C TRP A 275 -5.16 13.50 11.97
N ASP A 276 -5.44 12.53 12.84
CA ASP A 276 -4.49 11.49 13.19
C ASP A 276 -4.27 10.52 12.00
N ASP A 277 -5.30 10.20 11.22
CA ASP A 277 -5.18 9.38 10.00
C ASP A 277 -4.45 10.10 8.85
N PHE A 278 -4.64 11.41 8.71
CA PHE A 278 -3.99 12.19 7.64
C PHE A 278 -2.58 12.66 7.98
N LEU A 279 -2.24 12.88 9.26
CA LEU A 279 -0.97 13.47 9.69
C LEU A 279 -0.17 12.56 10.65
N GLY A 280 -0.68 11.39 11.02
CA GLY A 280 0.03 10.42 11.86
C GLY A 280 1.41 10.03 11.30
N ASP A 281 1.49 9.81 9.99
CA ASP A 281 2.75 9.45 9.32
C ASP A 281 3.74 10.63 9.27
N LEU A 282 3.27 11.88 9.25
CA LEU A 282 4.15 13.06 9.33
C LEU A 282 4.89 13.07 10.67
N ASN A 283 4.22 12.69 11.76
CA ASN A 283 4.87 12.53 13.06
C ASN A 283 5.92 11.42 13.03
N ALA A 284 5.65 10.30 12.36
CA ALA A 284 6.64 9.23 12.19
C ALA A 284 7.88 9.73 11.41
N TRP A 285 7.69 10.45 10.31
CA TRP A 285 8.78 11.04 9.53
C TRP A 285 9.59 12.06 10.35
N ALA A 286 8.91 12.89 11.15
CA ALA A 286 9.55 13.88 11.99
C ALA A 286 10.34 13.25 13.15
N TRP A 287 9.83 12.19 13.78
CA TRP A 287 10.56 11.42 14.80
C TRP A 287 11.77 10.68 14.23
N LEU A 288 11.65 10.10 13.03
CA LEU A 288 12.77 9.49 12.32
C LEU A 288 13.86 10.52 12.02
N LEU A 289 13.48 11.71 11.53
CA LEU A 289 14.43 12.80 11.31
C LEU A 289 15.07 13.28 12.62
N ALA A 290 14.27 13.42 13.68
CA ALA A 290 14.75 13.84 14.98
C ALA A 290 15.76 12.86 15.58
N GLY A 291 15.44 11.55 15.52
CA GLY A 291 16.29 10.46 15.97
C GLY A 291 17.58 10.35 15.16
N ALA A 292 17.50 10.38 13.83
CA ALA A 292 18.65 10.33 12.94
C ALA A 292 19.58 11.54 13.16
N GLY A 293 19.02 12.74 13.32
CA GLY A 293 19.76 13.95 13.66
C GLY A 293 20.47 13.85 15.01
N ALA A 294 19.76 13.39 16.05
CA ALA A 294 20.30 13.23 17.40
C ALA A 294 21.44 12.21 17.45
N VAL A 295 21.30 11.08 16.75
CA VAL A 295 22.35 10.07 16.60
C VAL A 295 23.57 10.64 15.87
N THR A 296 23.34 11.40 14.78
CA THR A 296 24.43 12.04 14.03
C THR A 296 25.19 13.06 14.89
N ALA A 297 24.47 13.85 15.69
CA ALA A 297 25.06 14.79 16.65
C ALA A 297 25.83 14.06 17.76
N ALA A 298 25.25 13.00 18.33
CA ALA A 298 25.89 12.19 19.37
C ALA A 298 27.16 11.52 18.85
N ALA A 299 27.14 10.93 17.66
CA ALA A 299 28.31 10.33 17.00
C ALA A 299 29.42 11.35 16.75
N ALA A 300 29.07 12.56 16.31
CA ALA A 300 30.04 13.65 16.16
C ALA A 300 30.58 14.12 17.53
N ALA A 301 29.77 14.08 18.58
CA ALA A 301 30.15 14.46 19.93
C ALA A 301 31.06 13.41 20.60
N THR A 302 30.87 12.10 20.37
CA THR A 302 31.66 11.03 21.01
C THR A 302 33.08 10.89 20.46
N LEU A 303 33.38 11.41 19.28
CA LEU A 303 34.74 11.49 18.71
C LEU A 303 35.64 12.53 19.42
N ARG A 304 35.45 12.81 20.73
CA ARG A 304 36.34 13.71 21.49
C ARG A 304 37.68 13.01 21.70
N ARG A 305 38.75 13.73 21.32
CA ARG A 305 40.17 13.56 21.65
C ARG A 305 40.44 12.44 22.66
N GLU A 306 41.16 11.41 22.21
CA GLU A 306 42.03 10.64 23.11
C GLU A 306 42.89 11.63 23.94
N PRO A 307 43.03 11.41 25.26
CA PRO A 307 44.12 12.03 26.00
C PRO A 307 45.42 11.63 25.31
N GLY A 308 46.23 12.61 24.89
CA GLY A 308 47.54 12.33 24.31
C GLY A 308 48.43 11.53 25.27
N PRO A 309 49.44 10.80 24.76
CA PRO A 309 50.29 9.95 25.59
C PRO A 309 51.14 10.84 26.48
N ALA A 310 50.91 10.79 27.79
CA ALA A 310 51.77 11.42 28.78
C ALA A 310 52.12 10.41 29.86
N GLY A 311 53.39 9.98 29.86
CA GLY A 311 54.13 9.63 31.06
C GLY A 311 53.99 8.20 31.57
N ALA A 312 55.04 7.41 31.35
CA ALA A 312 55.35 6.22 32.13
C ALA A 312 55.45 6.56 33.63
N GLY A 313 54.90 5.69 34.48
CA GLY A 313 55.02 5.78 35.94
C GLY A 313 54.10 4.81 36.67
N GLU A 314 54.56 3.56 36.79
CA GLU A 314 54.24 2.49 37.77
C GLU A 314 52.78 2.06 38.10
N PRO A 315 52.49 0.74 38.11
CA PRO A 315 51.29 0.19 38.72
C PRO A 315 51.56 -0.19 40.18
N VAL A 316 50.99 0.54 41.14
CA VAL A 316 50.92 0.08 42.53
C VAL A 316 49.68 -0.79 42.69
N ALA A 317 49.93 -2.09 42.84
CA ALA A 317 48.97 -3.05 43.35
C ALA A 317 48.84 -2.89 44.88
N ALA A 318 47.63 -2.60 45.34
CA ALA A 318 47.10 -2.89 46.67
C ALA A 318 45.57 -2.75 46.54
N GLY A 319 44.70 -3.71 46.79
CA GLY A 319 44.78 -4.87 47.65
C GLY A 319 43.47 -4.87 48.44
N VAL A 320 42.46 -5.62 47.97
CA VAL A 320 41.38 -6.15 48.82
C VAL A 320 40.92 -7.48 48.21
N HIS A 321 41.36 -8.57 48.83
CA HIS A 321 40.78 -9.90 48.70
C HIS A 321 39.65 -10.10 49.73
N GLY A 322 38.69 -10.96 49.37
CA GLY A 322 37.66 -11.53 50.25
C GLY A 322 36.27 -11.36 49.64
N ALA A 323 35.45 -12.36 49.37
CA ALA A 323 35.50 -13.79 49.68
C ALA A 323 34.53 -14.55 48.75
N GLY A 324 34.83 -15.83 48.51
CA GLY A 324 33.88 -16.93 48.24
C GLY A 324 32.74 -16.75 47.23
N SER A 325 32.90 -17.35 46.05
CA SER A 325 31.98 -18.38 45.55
C SER A 325 32.51 -18.96 44.23
N SER A 326 32.52 -20.27 44.16
CA SER A 326 32.81 -21.06 42.96
C SER A 326 31.77 -20.75 41.88
N ALA A 327 32.09 -19.84 40.97
CA ALA A 327 31.31 -19.59 39.77
C ALA A 327 32.01 -20.20 38.56
N ASP A 328 31.27 -21.05 37.86
CA ASP A 328 31.63 -21.80 36.66
C ASP A 328 32.43 -20.94 35.63
N PRO A 329 33.61 -21.41 35.14
CA PRO A 329 34.44 -20.66 34.21
C PRO A 329 33.75 -20.29 32.89
N ARG A 330 32.61 -20.90 32.55
CA ARG A 330 31.81 -20.54 31.36
C ARG A 330 30.95 -19.28 31.56
N VAL A 331 30.56 -18.95 32.79
CA VAL A 331 29.74 -17.76 33.11
C VAL A 331 30.61 -16.50 33.17
N ALA A 332 31.86 -16.62 33.63
CA ALA A 332 32.83 -15.52 33.66
C ALA A 332 33.19 -15.02 32.23
N ALA A 333 33.22 -15.91 31.23
CA ALA A 333 33.54 -15.55 29.85
C ALA A 333 32.41 -14.78 29.14
N LEU A 334 31.16 -15.00 29.51
CA LEU A 334 30.00 -14.24 29.02
C LEU A 334 29.89 -12.88 29.72
N ALA A 335 30.14 -12.82 31.03
CA ALA A 335 30.14 -11.57 31.80
C ALA A 335 31.25 -10.58 31.37
N ALA A 336 32.36 -11.07 30.83
CA ALA A 336 33.45 -10.25 30.29
C ALA A 336 33.06 -9.50 29.00
N ARG A 337 32.02 -9.94 28.27
CA ARG A 337 31.59 -9.29 27.01
C ARG A 337 30.66 -8.12 27.23
N TRP A 338 29.89 -8.05 28.33
CA TRP A 338 28.95 -6.95 28.63
C TRP A 338 29.05 -6.44 30.08
N PRO A 339 30.01 -5.54 30.39
CA PRO A 339 30.26 -5.04 31.74
C PRO A 339 29.09 -4.27 32.37
N TRP A 340 28.14 -3.79 31.56
CA TRP A 340 27.00 -2.98 31.99
C TRP A 340 25.83 -3.81 32.52
N LEU A 341 25.76 -5.12 32.24
CA LEU A 341 24.61 -5.96 32.60
C LEU A 341 24.71 -6.59 34.00
N VAL A 342 25.92 -6.88 34.49
CA VAL A 342 26.10 -7.85 35.59
C VAL A 342 26.62 -7.22 36.90
N ARG A 343 27.09 -5.96 36.89
CA ARG A 343 27.86 -5.41 38.03
C ARG A 343 27.22 -4.28 38.83
N ARG A 344 25.93 -3.95 38.64
CA ARG A 344 25.24 -3.02 39.54
C ARG A 344 23.87 -3.57 39.97
N PRO A 345 23.53 -3.51 41.28
CA PRO A 345 22.20 -3.91 41.72
C PRO A 345 21.16 -3.06 40.99
N LEU A 346 20.20 -3.74 40.37
CA LEU A 346 19.13 -3.12 39.57
C LEU A 346 18.27 -2.27 40.50
N GLY A 347 18.37 -0.95 40.39
CA GLY A 347 17.43 -0.05 41.07
C GLY A 347 16.00 -0.29 40.59
N PRO A 348 14.98 -0.10 41.45
CA PRO A 348 13.59 -0.49 41.18
C PRO A 348 13.00 0.10 39.88
N GLY A 349 13.48 1.26 39.45
CA GLY A 349 13.06 1.91 38.20
C GLY A 349 13.44 1.15 36.92
N ARG A 350 14.52 0.37 36.90
CA ARG A 350 14.92 -0.40 35.70
C ARG A 350 14.14 -1.70 35.55
N GLY A 351 13.75 -2.32 36.67
CA GLY A 351 12.86 -3.47 36.67
C GLY A 351 11.48 -3.09 36.11
N ALA A 352 10.94 -1.95 36.53
CA ALA A 352 9.67 -1.43 36.00
C ALA A 352 9.72 -1.17 34.48
N VAL A 353 10.84 -0.65 33.97
CA VAL A 353 11.03 -0.41 32.52
C VAL A 353 11.11 -1.72 31.73
N LEU A 354 11.80 -2.74 32.24
CA LEU A 354 11.87 -4.05 31.58
C LEU A 354 10.52 -4.78 31.58
N VAL A 355 9.76 -4.66 32.67
CA VAL A 355 8.39 -5.18 32.75
C VAL A 355 7.47 -4.42 31.78
N ALA A 356 7.56 -3.09 31.73
CA ALA A 356 6.79 -2.28 30.78
C ALA A 356 7.15 -2.59 29.31
N LEU A 357 8.43 -2.81 29.01
CA LEU A 357 8.87 -3.26 27.67
C LEU A 357 8.35 -4.66 27.35
N GLY A 358 8.41 -5.60 28.29
CA GLY A 358 7.87 -6.94 28.11
C GLY A 358 6.36 -6.94 27.86
N VAL A 359 5.62 -6.15 28.63
CA VAL A 359 4.17 -5.96 28.46
C VAL A 359 3.84 -5.29 27.12
N PHE A 360 4.63 -4.31 26.68
CA PHE A 360 4.46 -3.67 25.36
C PHE A 360 4.68 -4.66 24.21
N VAL A 361 5.70 -5.53 24.30
CA VAL A 361 5.97 -6.56 23.29
C VAL A 361 4.83 -7.59 23.22
N LEU A 362 4.25 -7.96 24.37
CA LEU A 362 3.14 -8.92 24.44
C LEU A 362 1.82 -8.33 23.91
N LEU A 363 1.53 -7.06 24.22
CA LEU A 363 0.26 -6.42 23.82
C LEU A 363 0.27 -5.88 22.39
N ARG A 364 1.45 -5.55 21.83
CA ARG A 364 1.59 -4.93 20.50
C ARG A 364 2.79 -5.51 19.72
N PRO A 365 2.76 -6.80 19.33
CA PRO A 365 3.90 -7.48 18.70
C PRO A 365 4.35 -6.83 17.38
N GLY A 366 3.42 -6.34 16.57
CA GLY A 366 3.74 -5.61 15.32
C GLY A 366 4.48 -4.29 15.57
N ALA A 367 4.03 -3.49 16.53
CA ALA A 367 4.70 -2.23 16.88
C ALA A 367 6.08 -2.48 17.51
N ALA A 368 6.22 -3.54 18.32
CA ALA A 368 7.50 -3.94 18.89
C ALA A 368 8.51 -4.36 17.81
N LEU A 369 8.10 -5.13 16.80
CA LEU A 369 8.94 -5.49 15.65
C LEU A 369 9.37 -4.26 14.87
N THR A 370 8.46 -3.30 14.63
CA THR A 370 8.80 -2.03 13.98
C THR A 370 9.80 -1.21 14.80
N VAL A 371 9.65 -1.16 16.12
CA VAL A 371 10.60 -0.47 17.02
C VAL A 371 11.95 -1.16 17.01
N VAL A 372 12.00 -2.50 17.09
CA VAL A 372 13.25 -3.28 17.04
C VAL A 372 13.95 -3.12 15.69
N ALA A 373 13.21 -3.18 14.58
CA ALA A 373 13.75 -2.95 13.24
C ALA A 373 14.26 -1.51 13.08
N SER A 374 13.52 -0.53 13.61
CA SER A 374 13.92 0.89 13.59
C SER A 374 15.17 1.13 14.42
N VAL A 375 15.25 0.58 15.63
CA VAL A 375 16.43 0.68 16.51
C VAL A 375 17.62 -0.07 15.91
N GLY A 376 17.42 -1.26 15.35
CA GLY A 376 18.43 -2.03 14.65
C GLY A 376 18.99 -1.29 13.43
N GLY A 377 18.10 -0.70 12.61
CA GLY A 377 18.47 0.18 11.51
C GLY A 377 19.25 1.41 11.97
N LEU A 378 18.81 2.06 13.05
CA LEU A 378 19.47 3.22 13.65
C LEU A 378 20.89 2.88 14.17
N VAL A 379 21.05 1.69 14.75
CA VAL A 379 22.35 1.16 15.20
C VAL A 379 23.28 0.87 14.01
N LEU A 380 22.76 0.28 12.93
CA LEU A 380 23.53 0.06 11.70
C LEU A 380 23.96 1.38 11.05
N VAL A 381 23.06 2.37 11.00
CA VAL A 381 23.37 3.73 10.52
C VAL A 381 24.44 4.38 11.42
N TYR A 382 24.31 4.27 12.74
CA TYR A 382 25.31 4.78 13.68
C TYR A 382 26.70 4.17 13.42
N PHE A 383 26.81 2.85 13.32
CA PHE A 383 28.09 2.19 13.06
C PHE A 383 28.64 2.52 11.65
N GLY A 384 27.78 2.61 10.64
CA GLY A 384 28.15 3.02 9.28
C GLY A 384 28.70 4.44 9.22
N VAL A 385 28.02 5.40 9.86
CA VAL A 385 28.46 6.80 9.94
C VAL A 385 29.77 6.93 10.72
N VAL A 386 29.93 6.21 11.84
CA VAL A 386 31.20 6.19 12.60
C VAL A 386 32.34 5.62 11.76
N ALA A 387 32.11 4.55 10.99
CA ALA A 387 33.11 3.97 10.10
C ALA A 387 33.55 4.95 8.98
N ILE A 388 32.59 5.68 8.37
CA ILE A 388 32.85 6.70 7.35
C ILE A 388 33.62 7.89 7.96
N LEU A 389 33.18 8.40 9.12
CA LEU A 389 33.83 9.54 9.77
C LEU A 389 35.27 9.23 10.20
N ARG A 390 35.57 8.00 10.64
CA ARG A 390 36.94 7.55 10.94
C ARG A 390 37.84 7.57 9.69
N ARG A 391 37.32 7.20 8.52
CA ARG A 391 38.05 7.27 7.23
C ARG A 391 38.29 8.72 6.79
N VAL A 392 37.37 9.63 7.09
CA VAL A 392 37.49 11.07 6.74
C VAL A 392 38.39 11.84 7.71
N GLN A 393 38.54 11.37 8.96
CA GLN A 393 39.34 12.03 10.01
C GLN A 393 40.79 11.53 10.12
N ALA A 394 41.18 10.49 9.37
CA ALA A 394 42.58 10.02 9.38
C ALA A 394 43.50 11.14 8.84
N PRO A 395 44.47 11.65 9.64
CA PRO A 395 45.40 12.66 9.17
C PRO A 395 46.30 12.05 8.09
N ARG A 396 46.33 12.65 6.89
CA ARG A 396 47.27 12.26 5.82
C ARG A 396 47.97 13.48 5.24
N PRO A 397 49.24 13.35 4.82
CA PRO A 397 50.16 14.48 4.71
C PRO A 397 50.20 15.16 3.33
N ASP A 398 49.32 14.83 2.37
CA ASP A 398 49.43 15.39 1.02
C ASP A 398 48.18 16.14 0.53
N LEU A 399 48.42 17.42 0.23
CA LEU A 399 47.46 18.43 -0.21
C LEU A 399 47.65 18.66 -1.72
N ARG A 400 46.93 17.95 -2.59
CA ARG A 400 46.58 18.41 -3.97
C ARG A 400 45.60 17.48 -4.72
N ALA A 401 45.52 16.19 -4.38
CA ALA A 401 44.53 15.27 -4.97
C ALA A 401 43.19 15.17 -4.19
N SER A 402 43.03 15.99 -3.15
CA SER A 402 42.16 15.69 -1.99
C SER A 402 40.76 16.30 -2.04
N GLY A 403 40.47 17.19 -2.98
CA GLY A 403 39.13 17.80 -3.13
C GLY A 403 38.10 16.81 -3.70
N VAL A 404 38.47 16.10 -4.76
CA VAL A 404 37.55 15.24 -5.55
C VAL A 404 37.15 13.99 -4.78
N ARG A 405 38.07 13.35 -4.05
CA ARG A 405 37.79 12.10 -3.32
C ARG A 405 37.00 12.30 -2.02
N ALA A 406 37.17 13.44 -1.35
CA ALA A 406 36.38 13.81 -0.18
C ALA A 406 34.94 14.21 -0.56
N LEU A 407 34.77 14.87 -1.71
CA LEU A 407 33.46 15.13 -2.33
C LEU A 407 32.78 13.83 -2.78
N ALA A 408 33.54 12.88 -3.33
CA ALA A 408 33.00 11.57 -3.72
C ALA A 408 32.52 10.74 -2.51
N ALA A 409 33.27 10.71 -1.40
CA ALA A 409 32.86 9.97 -0.20
C ALA A 409 31.65 10.61 0.52
N ALA A 410 31.58 11.94 0.58
CA ALA A 410 30.41 12.65 1.08
C ALA A 410 29.20 12.49 0.14
N GLY A 411 29.45 12.50 -1.18
CA GLY A 411 28.45 12.23 -2.21
C GLY A 411 27.86 10.82 -2.11
N VAL A 412 28.69 9.80 -1.87
CA VAL A 412 28.24 8.41 -1.68
C VAL A 412 27.42 8.25 -0.41
N ALA A 413 27.80 8.87 0.71
CA ALA A 413 26.99 8.83 1.94
C ALA A 413 25.63 9.52 1.76
N VAL A 414 25.58 10.65 1.04
CA VAL A 414 24.34 11.36 0.69
C VAL A 414 23.49 10.56 -0.29
N LEU A 415 24.10 9.89 -1.28
CA LEU A 415 23.44 9.00 -2.23
C LEU A 415 22.85 7.76 -1.54
N LEU A 416 23.55 7.17 -0.58
CA LEU A 416 23.06 5.99 0.16
C LEU A 416 21.92 6.35 1.11
N VAL A 417 21.98 7.51 1.77
CA VAL A 417 20.87 8.03 2.58
C VAL A 417 19.68 8.42 1.69
N GLY A 418 19.94 9.08 0.55
CA GLY A 418 18.92 9.42 -0.43
C GLY A 418 18.26 8.19 -1.07
N ALA A 419 19.03 7.15 -1.37
CA ALA A 419 18.54 5.87 -1.89
C ALA A 419 17.77 5.07 -0.83
N GLY A 420 18.21 5.10 0.43
CA GLY A 420 17.46 4.50 1.54
C GLY A 420 16.10 5.17 1.76
N VAL A 421 16.06 6.51 1.69
CA VAL A 421 14.81 7.28 1.75
C VAL A 421 13.96 7.02 0.50
N ALA A 422 14.52 6.96 -0.70
CA ALA A 422 13.78 6.64 -1.92
C ALA A 422 13.21 5.20 -1.93
N ALA A 423 13.94 4.23 -1.40
CA ALA A 423 13.48 2.84 -1.27
C ALA A 423 12.37 2.70 -0.22
N LEU A 424 12.42 3.47 0.87
CA LEU A 424 11.34 3.57 1.86
C LEU A 424 10.11 4.33 1.34
N LEU A 425 10.29 5.28 0.42
CA LEU A 425 9.20 6.02 -0.22
C LEU A 425 8.55 5.26 -1.40
N GLY A 426 9.29 4.37 -2.07
CA GLY A 426 8.81 3.54 -3.17
C GLY A 426 8.36 2.12 -2.78
N GLY A 427 8.84 1.59 -1.66
CA GLY A 427 8.59 0.22 -1.21
C GLY A 427 7.43 0.08 -0.24
N GLY A 428 6.22 0.48 -0.65
CA GLY A 428 5.00 0.11 0.05
C GLY A 428 4.55 -1.31 -0.33
N GLY A 429 4.99 -2.31 0.43
CA GLY A 429 4.38 -3.63 0.59
C GLY A 429 3.74 -4.32 -0.62
N ALA A 430 4.55 -4.91 -1.50
CA ALA A 430 4.10 -6.09 -2.25
C ALA A 430 4.54 -7.32 -1.46
N ARG A 431 3.59 -8.11 -0.95
CA ARG A 431 3.86 -9.51 -0.60
C ARG A 431 4.18 -10.21 -1.92
N ALA A 432 5.41 -10.68 -2.07
CA ALA A 432 5.73 -11.64 -3.12
C ALA A 432 5.28 -13.00 -2.59
N ASP A 433 4.17 -13.51 -3.11
CA ASP A 433 3.74 -14.87 -2.80
C ASP A 433 4.82 -15.85 -3.29
N ALA A 434 5.19 -16.78 -2.42
CA ALA A 434 6.21 -17.77 -2.69
C ALA A 434 5.71 -18.72 -3.80
N ALA A 435 6.54 -18.95 -4.82
CA ALA A 435 6.24 -19.95 -5.85
C ALA A 435 5.91 -21.31 -5.23
N GLU A 436 4.76 -21.88 -5.60
CA GLU A 436 4.30 -23.21 -5.14
C GLU A 436 5.35 -24.30 -5.45
N PRO A 437 5.60 -25.25 -4.53
CA PRO A 437 6.60 -26.28 -4.74
C PRO A 437 6.23 -27.19 -5.92
N ALA A 438 7.22 -27.51 -6.76
CA ALA A 438 7.06 -28.43 -7.88
C ALA A 438 6.47 -29.77 -7.42
N GLY A 439 5.36 -30.20 -8.04
CA GLY A 439 4.71 -31.50 -7.78
C GLY A 439 3.27 -31.46 -7.24
N VAL A 440 2.58 -30.32 -7.29
CA VAL A 440 1.15 -30.20 -7.00
C VAL A 440 0.40 -29.68 -8.21
N CYS A 441 -0.86 -30.09 -8.37
CA CYS A 441 -1.74 -29.68 -9.47
C CYS A 441 -2.93 -28.91 -8.91
N ASN A 442 -3.10 -27.66 -9.32
CA ASN A 442 -4.11 -26.75 -8.77
C ASN A 442 -4.08 -26.65 -7.23
N GLY A 443 -2.87 -26.65 -6.64
CA GLY A 443 -2.62 -26.57 -5.21
C GLY A 443 -2.73 -27.90 -4.43
N HIS A 444 -3.03 -29.02 -5.09
CA HIS A 444 -3.18 -30.32 -4.44
C HIS A 444 -2.45 -31.44 -5.19
N ARG A 445 -1.72 -32.29 -4.46
CA ARG A 445 -1.01 -33.42 -5.09
C ARG A 445 -1.97 -34.50 -5.55
N GLU A 446 -3.06 -34.71 -4.79
CA GLU A 446 -4.11 -35.69 -5.03
C GLU A 446 -4.88 -35.45 -6.33
N LEU A 447 -4.80 -34.23 -6.88
CA LEU A 447 -5.45 -33.88 -8.14
C LEU A 447 -4.60 -34.26 -9.36
N CYS A 448 -3.27 -34.42 -9.22
CA CYS A 448 -2.39 -34.71 -10.34
C CYS A 448 -2.71 -36.07 -11.01
N ASP A 449 -3.11 -37.07 -10.23
CA ASP A 449 -3.45 -38.41 -10.75
C ASP A 449 -4.86 -38.49 -11.35
N ARG A 450 -5.64 -37.39 -11.30
CA ARG A 450 -7.02 -37.35 -11.78
C ARG A 450 -7.10 -36.73 -13.17
N ARG A 451 -7.97 -37.29 -14.01
CA ARG A 451 -8.32 -36.71 -15.30
C ARG A 451 -9.08 -35.40 -15.14
N LEU A 452 -9.00 -34.53 -16.14
CA LEU A 452 -9.73 -33.25 -16.12
C LEU A 452 -11.26 -33.43 -15.94
N ASP A 453 -11.84 -34.50 -16.48
CA ASP A 453 -13.26 -34.88 -16.29
C ASP A 453 -13.59 -35.38 -14.88
N GLN A 454 -12.58 -35.60 -14.02
CA GLN A 454 -12.74 -36.10 -12.65
C GLN A 454 -12.39 -35.05 -11.59
N VAL A 455 -12.05 -33.83 -12.00
CA VAL A 455 -11.69 -32.72 -11.11
C VAL A 455 -12.75 -31.64 -11.18
N VAL A 456 -13.08 -31.08 -10.01
CA VAL A 456 -13.95 -29.91 -9.86
C VAL A 456 -13.06 -28.66 -9.75
N LEU A 457 -13.35 -27.64 -10.54
CA LEU A 457 -12.63 -26.37 -10.55
C LEU A 457 -13.56 -25.23 -10.13
N PRO A 458 -13.11 -24.29 -9.27
CA PRO A 458 -13.84 -23.06 -9.02
C PRO A 458 -13.88 -22.25 -10.31
N ALA A 459 -15.07 -21.80 -10.70
CA ALA A 459 -15.25 -21.02 -11.92
C ALA A 459 -16.07 -19.74 -11.67
N THR A 460 -15.88 -18.75 -12.54
CA THR A 460 -16.60 -17.47 -12.48
C THR A 460 -17.35 -17.22 -13.77
N HIS A 461 -18.61 -16.82 -13.66
CA HIS A 461 -19.42 -16.33 -14.78
C HIS A 461 -19.02 -14.89 -15.11
N ASN A 462 -18.90 -14.56 -16.39
CA ASN A 462 -18.45 -13.25 -16.86
C ASN A 462 -17.22 -12.75 -16.08
N SER A 463 -16.15 -13.55 -16.06
CA SER A 463 -14.97 -13.37 -15.22
C SER A 463 -14.32 -11.99 -15.36
N MET A 464 -14.47 -11.33 -16.51
CA MET A 464 -13.96 -9.98 -16.74
C MET A 464 -14.78 -8.89 -16.01
N SER A 465 -16.03 -9.17 -15.68
CA SER A 465 -17.00 -8.23 -15.14
C SER A 465 -16.79 -8.05 -13.64
N ALA A 466 -15.77 -7.28 -13.29
CA ALA A 466 -15.32 -7.11 -11.91
C ALA A 466 -15.57 -5.71 -11.36
N ILE A 467 -15.65 -5.58 -10.02
CA ILE A 467 -15.71 -4.27 -9.35
C ILE A 467 -14.36 -3.56 -9.52
N GLN A 468 -14.25 -2.78 -10.60
CA GLN A 468 -13.06 -2.01 -10.95
C GLN A 468 -13.47 -0.74 -11.73
N PRO A 469 -12.59 0.28 -11.81
CA PRO A 469 -12.90 1.51 -12.55
C PRO A 469 -13.35 1.23 -13.99
N GLY A 470 -14.46 1.85 -14.39
CA GLY A 470 -15.03 1.71 -15.73
C GLY A 470 -16.02 0.56 -15.91
N TRP A 471 -16.22 -0.30 -14.90
CA TRP A 471 -17.23 -1.36 -14.91
C TRP A 471 -18.46 -0.97 -14.09
N PHE A 472 -19.65 -1.01 -14.72
CA PHE A 472 -20.91 -0.50 -14.18
C PHE A 472 -21.90 -1.61 -13.78
N SER A 473 -21.76 -2.82 -14.32
CA SER A 473 -22.57 -4.00 -13.98
C SER A 473 -21.67 -5.19 -13.65
N ALA A 474 -20.86 -5.01 -12.60
CA ALA A 474 -19.88 -6.00 -12.18
C ALA A 474 -20.55 -7.26 -11.62
N GLU A 475 -20.14 -8.43 -12.09
CA GLU A 475 -20.58 -9.75 -11.65
C GLU A 475 -19.60 -10.45 -10.70
N GLN A 476 -18.40 -9.90 -10.54
CA GLN A 476 -17.33 -10.46 -9.73
C GLN A 476 -16.74 -9.42 -8.75
N ASP A 477 -16.26 -9.91 -7.60
CA ASP A 477 -15.67 -9.05 -6.56
C ASP A 477 -14.32 -8.45 -6.98
N ALA A 478 -13.61 -9.10 -7.91
CA ALA A 478 -12.23 -8.78 -8.25
C ALA A 478 -11.90 -9.11 -9.71
N PRO A 479 -10.90 -8.44 -10.32
CA PRO A 479 -10.42 -8.71 -11.68
C PRO A 479 -9.91 -10.15 -11.88
N ILE A 480 -9.75 -10.58 -13.13
CA ILE A 480 -9.26 -11.93 -13.49
C ILE A 480 -7.93 -12.28 -12.81
N ALA A 481 -7.01 -11.32 -12.65
CA ALA A 481 -5.73 -11.54 -11.97
C ALA A 481 -5.92 -12.04 -10.53
N ASP A 482 -6.84 -11.40 -9.80
CA ASP A 482 -7.15 -11.74 -8.40
C ASP A 482 -7.95 -13.04 -8.32
N GLN A 483 -8.85 -13.29 -9.27
CA GLN A 483 -9.56 -14.56 -9.37
C GLN A 483 -8.58 -15.74 -9.51
N LEU A 484 -7.60 -15.61 -10.40
CA LEU A 484 -6.55 -16.62 -10.58
C LEU A 484 -5.69 -16.76 -9.31
N ALA A 485 -5.30 -15.66 -8.68
CA ALA A 485 -4.53 -15.69 -7.43
C ALA A 485 -5.30 -16.40 -6.29
N ASP A 486 -6.61 -16.17 -6.18
CA ASP A 486 -7.44 -16.74 -5.13
C ASP A 486 -7.80 -18.23 -5.35
N GLY A 487 -7.56 -18.77 -6.54
CA GLY A 487 -7.76 -20.20 -6.86
C GLY A 487 -8.82 -20.51 -7.92
N VAL A 488 -9.41 -19.50 -8.57
CA VAL A 488 -10.31 -19.73 -9.72
C VAL A 488 -9.52 -20.32 -10.88
N ARG A 489 -10.05 -21.39 -11.48
CA ARG A 489 -9.42 -22.09 -12.61
C ARG A 489 -10.36 -22.33 -13.79
N GLY A 490 -11.64 -21.98 -13.65
CA GLY A 490 -12.59 -21.85 -14.76
C GLY A 490 -12.94 -20.39 -15.01
N LEU A 491 -12.70 -19.88 -16.21
CA LEU A 491 -13.06 -18.52 -16.60
C LEU A 491 -14.10 -18.56 -17.72
N LEU A 492 -15.27 -17.96 -17.51
CA LEU A 492 -16.24 -17.71 -18.58
C LEU A 492 -16.04 -16.25 -19.01
N ILE A 493 -15.65 -16.05 -20.26
CA ILE A 493 -15.37 -14.72 -20.81
C ILE A 493 -16.20 -14.48 -22.07
N ASP A 494 -16.37 -13.23 -22.45
CA ASP A 494 -17.20 -12.78 -23.56
C ASP A 494 -16.32 -11.88 -24.39
N THR A 495 -16.22 -12.10 -25.69
CA THR A 495 -15.36 -11.29 -26.56
C THR A 495 -16.18 -10.51 -27.57
N HIS A 496 -15.96 -9.19 -27.62
CA HIS A 496 -16.63 -8.29 -28.55
C HIS A 496 -15.64 -7.42 -29.32
N TYR A 497 -16.01 -7.04 -30.54
CA TYR A 497 -15.33 -5.94 -31.22
C TYR A 497 -15.77 -4.60 -30.62
N GLY A 498 -14.81 -3.70 -30.45
CA GLY A 498 -15.06 -2.37 -29.92
C GLY A 498 -14.08 -1.31 -30.44
N ASP A 499 -14.51 -0.06 -30.40
CA ASP A 499 -13.71 1.12 -30.71
C ASP A 499 -13.26 1.78 -29.40
N ARG A 500 -11.95 1.79 -29.13
CA ARG A 500 -11.38 2.60 -28.06
C ARG A 500 -11.34 4.06 -28.52
N LEU A 501 -12.11 4.91 -27.86
CA LEU A 501 -12.21 6.33 -28.16
C LEU A 501 -11.07 7.12 -27.51
N ALA A 502 -10.82 8.33 -28.00
CA ALA A 502 -9.77 9.22 -27.48
C ALA A 502 -9.95 9.59 -25.99
N ASN A 503 -11.17 9.48 -25.46
CA ASN A 503 -11.47 9.68 -24.03
C ASN A 503 -11.24 8.43 -23.17
N GLY A 504 -10.66 7.36 -23.72
CA GLY A 504 -10.37 6.11 -23.03
C GLY A 504 -11.54 5.13 -22.92
N ARG A 505 -12.75 5.53 -23.31
CA ARG A 505 -13.95 4.68 -23.26
C ARG A 505 -14.02 3.76 -24.46
N VAL A 506 -14.68 2.62 -24.30
CA VAL A 506 -14.88 1.65 -25.37
C VAL A 506 -16.32 1.70 -25.85
N ARG A 507 -16.49 1.85 -27.16
CA ARG A 507 -17.79 1.78 -27.82
C ARG A 507 -17.93 0.40 -28.47
N THR A 508 -19.01 -0.32 -28.18
CA THR A 508 -19.25 -1.61 -28.81
C THR A 508 -19.50 -1.44 -30.30
N GLU A 509 -18.87 -2.27 -31.12
CA GLU A 509 -19.23 -2.38 -32.53
C GLU A 509 -20.55 -3.13 -32.66
N LEU A 510 -21.55 -2.49 -33.27
CA LEU A 510 -22.88 -3.07 -33.43
C LEU A 510 -23.19 -3.49 -34.87
N ASP A 511 -22.25 -3.32 -35.80
CA ASP A 511 -22.47 -3.48 -37.24
C ASP A 511 -21.87 -4.77 -37.84
N ALA A 512 -20.94 -5.43 -37.14
CA ALA A 512 -20.34 -6.69 -37.59
C ALA A 512 -20.92 -7.89 -36.80
N GLY A 513 -21.89 -8.59 -37.38
CA GLY A 513 -22.33 -9.91 -36.89
C GLY A 513 -23.46 -9.92 -35.85
N LEU A 514 -24.16 -8.80 -35.65
CA LEU A 514 -25.20 -8.62 -34.64
C LEU A 514 -26.55 -9.31 -34.91
N ALA A 515 -26.58 -10.39 -35.70
CA ALA A 515 -27.75 -11.25 -35.73
C ALA A 515 -27.75 -12.23 -34.55
N ASP A 516 -26.59 -12.51 -33.94
CA ASP A 516 -26.43 -13.48 -32.85
C ASP A 516 -26.23 -12.87 -31.45
N LEU A 517 -25.96 -11.56 -31.30
CA LEU A 517 -26.06 -10.87 -29.98
C LEU A 517 -27.50 -10.81 -29.43
N THR A 518 -28.47 -11.36 -30.15
CA THR A 518 -29.89 -11.15 -29.91
C THR A 518 -30.63 -12.43 -29.51
N GLY A 519 -29.94 -13.35 -28.84
CA GLY A 519 -30.60 -14.40 -28.06
C GLY A 519 -31.36 -13.78 -26.87
N ASP A 520 -32.67 -13.59 -27.04
CA ASP A 520 -33.73 -13.40 -26.04
C ASP A 520 -33.66 -12.27 -24.97
N ASP A 521 -32.52 -11.64 -24.68
CA ASP A 521 -32.39 -10.80 -23.46
C ASP A 521 -32.64 -9.29 -23.62
N ILE A 522 -32.54 -8.71 -24.84
CA ILE A 522 -32.75 -7.26 -25.04
C ILE A 522 -33.73 -6.98 -26.19
N GLY A 523 -34.97 -6.62 -25.84
CA GLY A 523 -36.00 -6.26 -26.82
C GLY A 523 -35.61 -5.05 -27.70
N PRO A 524 -36.19 -4.92 -28.92
CA PRO A 524 -35.81 -3.90 -29.90
C PRO A 524 -35.96 -2.45 -29.40
N GLN A 525 -36.87 -2.20 -28.46
CA GLN A 525 -37.02 -0.88 -27.83
C GLN A 525 -35.87 -0.56 -26.86
N ALA A 526 -35.38 -1.54 -26.10
CA ALA A 526 -34.24 -1.40 -25.21
C ALA A 526 -32.94 -1.21 -26.01
N ARG A 527 -32.80 -1.90 -27.15
CA ARG A 527 -31.72 -1.64 -28.13
C ARG A 527 -31.73 -0.20 -28.65
N ALA A 528 -32.89 0.28 -29.09
CA ALA A 528 -33.01 1.65 -29.57
C ALA A 528 -32.74 2.69 -28.46
N ALA A 529 -33.12 2.38 -27.21
CA ALA A 529 -32.81 3.22 -26.06
C ALA A 529 -31.31 3.23 -25.74
N ALA A 530 -30.64 2.07 -25.74
CA ALA A 530 -29.21 1.94 -25.52
C ALA A 530 -28.41 2.69 -26.60
N LEU A 531 -28.79 2.56 -27.87
CA LEU A 531 -28.20 3.34 -28.98
C LEU A 531 -28.36 4.85 -28.80
N ARG A 532 -29.54 5.33 -28.38
CA ARG A 532 -29.76 6.75 -28.08
C ARG A 532 -28.96 7.25 -26.89
N MET A 533 -28.82 6.44 -25.85
CA MET A 533 -28.00 6.75 -24.67
C MET A 533 -26.52 6.79 -25.06
N ARG A 534 -26.06 5.86 -25.89
CA ARG A 534 -24.69 5.82 -26.43
C ARG A 534 -24.30 7.12 -27.13
N GLU A 535 -25.20 7.68 -27.94
CA GLU A 535 -24.96 8.95 -28.62
C GLU A 535 -24.87 10.15 -27.68
N ARG A 536 -25.61 10.15 -26.56
CA ARG A 536 -25.66 11.27 -25.61
C ARG A 536 -24.60 11.18 -24.52
N ALA A 537 -24.12 9.97 -24.23
CA ALA A 537 -23.23 9.68 -23.12
C ALA A 537 -21.74 9.75 -23.49
N GLY A 538 -21.32 10.42 -24.57
CA GLY A 538 -19.89 10.66 -24.86
C GLY A 538 -19.15 9.51 -25.57
N PHE A 539 -19.87 8.59 -26.21
CA PHE A 539 -19.27 7.53 -27.05
C PHE A 539 -19.13 7.94 -28.54
N ARG A 540 -18.87 9.21 -28.80
CA ARG A 540 -18.76 9.78 -30.16
C ARG A 540 -17.31 9.95 -30.58
N GLY A 541 -17.09 10.00 -31.90
CA GLY A 541 -15.78 10.26 -32.50
C GLY A 541 -15.10 9.00 -33.06
N PRO A 542 -13.95 9.19 -33.73
CA PRO A 542 -13.12 8.09 -34.21
C PRO A 542 -12.54 7.31 -33.01
N GLY A 543 -12.40 6.00 -33.18
CA GLY A 543 -11.75 5.14 -32.20
C GLY A 543 -10.88 4.09 -32.87
N GLU A 544 -9.97 3.53 -32.09
CA GLU A 544 -9.10 2.43 -32.49
C GLU A 544 -9.83 1.11 -32.28
N ARG A 545 -10.01 0.34 -33.36
CA ARG A 545 -10.69 -0.96 -33.31
C ARG A 545 -9.82 -1.99 -32.60
N GLY A 546 -10.42 -2.72 -31.67
CA GLY A 546 -9.79 -3.83 -30.97
C GLY A 546 -10.82 -4.87 -30.52
N ILE A 547 -10.34 -5.88 -29.79
CA ILE A 547 -11.16 -6.89 -29.14
C ILE A 547 -11.14 -6.64 -27.64
N PHE A 548 -12.33 -6.64 -27.04
CA PHE A 548 -12.53 -6.35 -25.63
C PHE A 548 -13.39 -7.44 -25.00
N LEU A 549 -13.13 -7.68 -23.71
CA LEU A 549 -14.00 -8.44 -22.84
C LEU A 549 -15.05 -7.50 -22.24
N CYS A 550 -16.32 -7.74 -22.54
CA CYS A 550 -17.44 -6.97 -22.01
C CYS A 550 -18.71 -7.81 -21.97
N HIS A 551 -19.64 -7.51 -21.06
CA HIS A 551 -20.91 -8.23 -20.97
C HIS A 551 -21.99 -7.45 -21.74
N THR A 552 -22.43 -7.99 -22.88
CA THR A 552 -23.40 -7.38 -23.83
C THR A 552 -22.94 -6.07 -24.48
N LEU A 553 -22.56 -5.06 -23.69
CA LEU A 553 -22.17 -3.71 -24.11
C LEU A 553 -20.89 -3.29 -23.40
N CYS A 554 -19.81 -3.08 -24.16
CA CYS A 554 -18.53 -2.54 -23.70
C CYS A 554 -18.64 -1.11 -23.13
N GLU A 555 -19.74 -0.41 -23.39
CA GLU A 555 -20.07 0.85 -22.74
C GLU A 555 -20.26 0.70 -21.21
N LEU A 556 -20.64 -0.48 -20.74
CA LEU A 556 -20.88 -0.81 -19.33
C LEU A 556 -19.64 -1.36 -18.62
N GLY A 557 -18.52 -1.46 -19.32
CA GLY A 557 -17.29 -2.03 -18.81
C GLY A 557 -16.59 -2.82 -19.90
N ALA A 558 -15.29 -2.58 -20.06
CA ALA A 558 -14.51 -3.26 -21.07
C ALA A 558 -13.07 -3.44 -20.60
N THR A 559 -12.56 -4.65 -20.76
CA THR A 559 -11.15 -4.99 -20.53
C THR A 559 -10.55 -5.42 -21.86
N PRO A 560 -9.40 -4.90 -22.31
CA PRO A 560 -8.79 -5.33 -23.57
C PRO A 560 -8.45 -6.83 -23.54
N LEU A 561 -8.77 -7.57 -24.61
CA LEU A 561 -8.49 -9.00 -24.66
C LEU A 561 -7.00 -9.29 -24.47
N ASP A 562 -6.13 -8.49 -25.08
CA ASP A 562 -4.68 -8.64 -24.97
C ASP A 562 -4.19 -8.52 -23.52
N GLU A 563 -4.82 -7.67 -22.71
CA GLU A 563 -4.48 -7.49 -21.29
C GLU A 563 -4.91 -8.69 -20.44
N ALA A 564 -6.10 -9.23 -20.70
CA ALA A 564 -6.59 -10.44 -20.04
C ALA A 564 -5.73 -11.66 -20.41
N LEU A 565 -5.37 -11.83 -21.68
CA LEU A 565 -4.49 -12.91 -22.13
C LEU A 565 -3.06 -12.76 -21.58
N ALA A 566 -2.54 -11.53 -21.49
CA ALA A 566 -1.24 -11.28 -20.85
C ALA A 566 -1.25 -11.63 -19.36
N THR A 567 -2.35 -11.32 -18.66
CA THR A 567 -2.58 -11.72 -17.26
C THR A 567 -2.58 -13.23 -17.11
N LEU A 568 -3.33 -13.95 -17.95
CA LEU A 568 -3.38 -15.41 -17.95
C LEU A 568 -2.01 -16.03 -18.23
N ARG A 569 -1.27 -15.48 -19.21
CA ARG A 569 0.09 -15.93 -19.53
C ARG A 569 1.04 -15.72 -18.36
N ALA A 570 1.02 -14.54 -17.73
CA ALA A 570 1.85 -14.23 -16.57
C ALA A 570 1.59 -15.23 -15.44
N PHE A 571 0.30 -15.49 -15.15
CA PHE A 571 -0.12 -16.46 -14.14
C PHE A 571 0.39 -17.87 -14.44
N LEU A 572 0.15 -18.40 -15.64
CA LEU A 572 0.59 -19.74 -16.01
C LEU A 572 2.13 -19.87 -16.03
N VAL A 573 2.86 -18.82 -16.41
CA VAL A 573 4.34 -18.85 -16.37
C VAL A 573 4.87 -18.87 -14.93
N THR A 574 4.25 -18.13 -14.00
CA THR A 574 4.69 -18.09 -12.60
C THR A 574 4.17 -19.25 -11.76
N HIS A 575 3.14 -19.96 -12.22
CA HIS A 575 2.53 -21.09 -11.51
C HIS A 575 2.49 -22.34 -12.41
N PRO A 576 3.59 -23.12 -12.48
CA PRO A 576 3.72 -24.23 -13.42
C PRO A 576 2.78 -25.41 -13.13
N GLY A 577 2.28 -25.56 -11.89
CA GLY A 577 1.34 -26.62 -11.50
C GLY A 577 -0.14 -26.31 -11.79
N GLU A 578 -0.44 -25.19 -12.45
CA GLU A 578 -1.80 -24.72 -12.61
C GLU A 578 -2.37 -25.01 -14.00
N VAL A 579 -3.57 -25.61 -14.02
CA VAL A 579 -4.37 -25.92 -15.20
C VAL A 579 -5.63 -25.05 -15.19
N VAL A 580 -5.86 -24.31 -16.29
CA VAL A 580 -6.96 -23.35 -16.43
C VAL A 580 -7.84 -23.70 -17.62
N VAL A 581 -9.16 -23.61 -17.44
CA VAL A 581 -10.17 -23.78 -18.49
C VAL A 581 -10.83 -22.43 -18.76
N VAL A 582 -10.88 -22.01 -20.02
CA VAL A 582 -11.55 -20.78 -20.45
C VAL A 582 -12.62 -21.14 -21.49
N ILE A 583 -13.85 -20.72 -21.23
CA ILE A 583 -14.96 -20.78 -22.19
C ILE A 583 -15.20 -19.33 -22.66
N ASN A 584 -15.07 -19.10 -23.96
CA ASN A 584 -15.25 -17.80 -24.58
C ASN A 584 -16.61 -17.74 -25.28
N GLU A 585 -17.53 -16.94 -24.76
CA GLU A 585 -18.72 -16.45 -25.43
C GLU A 585 -18.33 -15.47 -26.54
N ASP A 586 -18.16 -16.03 -27.74
CA ASP A 586 -17.47 -15.37 -28.83
C ASP A 586 -18.42 -14.58 -29.75
N TYR A 587 -18.31 -13.24 -29.68
CA TYR A 587 -18.90 -12.30 -30.62
C TYR A 587 -17.86 -11.67 -31.55
N VAL A 588 -16.72 -12.35 -31.68
CA VAL A 588 -15.64 -12.04 -32.62
C VAL A 588 -15.35 -13.25 -33.50
N LYS A 589 -14.65 -13.03 -34.63
CA LYS A 589 -14.25 -14.14 -35.49
C LYS A 589 -13.26 -15.07 -34.76
N PRO A 590 -13.39 -16.39 -34.92
CA PRO A 590 -12.50 -17.35 -34.24
C PRO A 590 -11.02 -17.14 -34.63
N ALA A 591 -10.76 -16.77 -35.89
CA ALA A 591 -9.42 -16.48 -36.38
C ALA A 591 -8.75 -15.30 -35.65
N ASP A 592 -9.52 -14.28 -35.27
CA ASP A 592 -9.00 -13.09 -34.58
C ASP A 592 -8.71 -13.39 -33.11
N PHE A 593 -9.57 -14.18 -32.44
CA PHE A 593 -9.31 -14.69 -31.10
C PHE A 593 -8.05 -15.57 -31.07
N VAL A 594 -7.94 -16.53 -32.00
CA VAL A 594 -6.75 -17.37 -32.16
C VAL A 594 -5.50 -16.53 -32.41
N ALA A 595 -5.58 -15.49 -33.25
CA ALA A 595 -4.47 -14.58 -33.47
C ALA A 595 -4.06 -13.82 -32.19
N ALA A 596 -5.02 -13.42 -31.35
CA ALA A 596 -4.74 -12.81 -30.05
C ALA A 596 -4.03 -13.77 -29.09
N VAL A 597 -4.50 -15.02 -29.00
CA VAL A 597 -3.87 -16.09 -28.19
C VAL A 597 -2.42 -16.35 -28.65
N ARG A 598 -2.17 -16.35 -29.95
CA ARG A 598 -0.82 -16.47 -30.53
C ARG A 598 0.07 -15.28 -30.19
N ARG A 599 -0.43 -14.05 -30.32
CA ARG A 599 0.30 -12.83 -29.94
C ARG A 599 0.64 -12.80 -28.45
N ALA A 600 -0.23 -13.37 -27.62
CA ALA A 600 0.01 -13.54 -26.18
C ALA A 600 0.94 -14.71 -25.84
N ASP A 601 1.49 -15.46 -26.83
CA ASP A 601 2.39 -16.61 -26.60
C ASP A 601 1.77 -17.66 -25.64
N LEU A 602 0.46 -17.88 -25.78
CA LEU A 602 -0.30 -18.87 -25.02
C LEU A 602 -0.52 -20.17 -25.79
N GLU A 603 -0.43 -20.17 -27.13
CA GLU A 603 -0.74 -21.34 -27.98
C GLU A 603 0.06 -22.60 -27.56
N ARG A 604 1.32 -22.43 -27.14
CA ARG A 604 2.13 -23.56 -26.68
C ARG A 604 1.58 -24.25 -25.43
N LEU A 605 0.82 -23.53 -24.60
CA LEU A 605 0.20 -24.02 -23.38
C LEU A 605 -1.14 -24.69 -23.63
N VAL A 606 -1.70 -24.58 -24.84
CA VAL A 606 -3.06 -25.04 -25.10
C VAL A 606 -3.09 -26.55 -25.35
N TRP A 607 -3.95 -27.25 -24.62
CA TRP A 607 -4.34 -28.63 -24.90
C TRP A 607 -5.49 -28.67 -25.92
N THR A 608 -5.45 -29.65 -26.83
CA THR A 608 -6.52 -29.86 -27.82
C THR A 608 -7.51 -30.89 -27.29
N PRO A 609 -8.80 -30.55 -27.09
CA PRO A 609 -9.80 -31.47 -26.58
C PRO A 609 -10.17 -32.54 -27.62
N THR A 610 -9.49 -33.68 -27.55
CA THR A 610 -9.76 -34.86 -28.38
C THR A 610 -9.89 -36.11 -27.52
N GLY A 611 -11.04 -36.78 -27.58
CA GLY A 611 -11.28 -38.02 -26.85
C GLY A 611 -11.34 -37.82 -25.33
N THR A 612 -10.82 -38.81 -24.59
CA THR A 612 -10.79 -38.79 -23.12
C THR A 612 -9.78 -37.75 -22.63
N PRO A 613 -10.14 -36.84 -21.71
CA PRO A 613 -9.21 -35.87 -21.18
C PRO A 613 -8.04 -36.52 -20.42
N PRO A 614 -6.80 -35.99 -20.52
CA PRO A 614 -5.65 -36.46 -19.76
C PRO A 614 -5.74 -36.09 -18.27
N THR A 615 -4.81 -36.62 -17.47
CA THR A 615 -4.65 -36.21 -16.06
C THR A 615 -4.13 -34.79 -15.93
N LEU A 616 -4.43 -34.13 -14.81
CA LEU A 616 -3.84 -32.82 -14.51
C LEU A 616 -2.30 -32.91 -14.45
N GLY A 617 -1.76 -34.01 -13.93
CA GLY A 617 -0.32 -34.30 -13.95
C GLY A 617 0.24 -34.34 -15.36
N GLU A 618 -0.40 -35.05 -16.28
CA GLU A 618 0.01 -35.10 -17.70
C GLU A 618 -0.08 -33.72 -18.38
N LEU A 619 -1.12 -32.93 -18.10
CA LEU A 619 -1.24 -31.56 -18.63
C LEU A 619 -0.12 -30.65 -18.12
N VAL A 620 0.27 -30.80 -16.84
CA VAL A 620 1.38 -30.06 -16.23
C VAL A 620 2.73 -30.52 -16.80
N GLU A 621 2.98 -31.83 -16.87
CA GLU A 621 4.22 -32.42 -17.38
C GLU A 621 4.48 -32.10 -18.85
N THR A 622 3.43 -32.06 -19.66
CA THR A 622 3.52 -31.72 -21.10
C THR A 622 3.44 -30.22 -21.39
N ASP A 623 3.32 -29.38 -20.35
CA ASP A 623 3.09 -27.93 -20.44
C ASP A 623 1.88 -27.57 -21.33
N ARG A 624 0.82 -28.40 -21.30
CA ARG A 624 -0.46 -28.23 -22.02
C ARG A 624 -1.58 -27.82 -21.07
N ARG A 625 -1.32 -26.80 -20.27
CA ARG A 625 -2.09 -26.46 -19.06
C ARG A 625 -3.30 -25.55 -19.28
N LEU A 626 -3.58 -25.18 -20.52
CA LEU A 626 -4.66 -24.25 -20.87
C LEU A 626 -5.67 -24.92 -21.79
N VAL A 627 -6.95 -24.84 -21.47
CA VAL A 627 -8.04 -25.29 -22.35
C VAL A 627 -8.83 -24.07 -22.78
N LEU A 628 -8.92 -23.83 -24.09
CA LEU A 628 -9.67 -22.71 -24.67
C LEU A 628 -10.81 -23.25 -25.53
N LEU A 629 -12.05 -22.89 -25.19
CA LEU A 629 -13.25 -23.32 -25.88
C LEU A 629 -14.07 -22.12 -26.36
N ALA A 630 -14.77 -22.28 -27.48
CA ALA A 630 -15.70 -21.30 -28.04
C ALA A 630 -17.14 -21.68 -27.72
N GLU A 631 -17.98 -20.75 -27.29
CA GLU A 631 -19.39 -21.00 -27.04
C GLU A 631 -20.18 -21.14 -28.35
N HIS A 632 -19.95 -20.23 -29.31
CA HIS A 632 -20.73 -20.09 -30.53
C HIS A 632 -19.96 -20.58 -31.76
N HIS A 633 -18.79 -19.99 -32.03
CA HIS A 633 -18.04 -20.22 -33.25
C HIS A 633 -16.60 -20.65 -32.94
N ALA A 634 -16.31 -21.90 -33.28
CA ALA A 634 -14.99 -22.47 -33.15
C ALA A 634 -14.18 -22.39 -34.45
N GLY A 635 -12.91 -22.82 -34.42
CA GLY A 635 -12.03 -22.88 -35.59
C GLY A 635 -10.85 -21.91 -35.49
N GLY A 636 -10.22 -21.57 -36.63
CA GLY A 636 -9.00 -20.76 -36.66
C GLY A 636 -7.73 -21.49 -36.19
N ALA A 637 -7.87 -22.49 -35.31
CA ALA A 637 -6.84 -23.46 -34.93
C ALA A 637 -7.47 -24.80 -34.50
N PRO A 638 -6.75 -25.95 -34.63
CA PRO A 638 -7.27 -27.25 -34.22
C PRO A 638 -7.67 -27.36 -32.75
N TRP A 639 -6.99 -26.61 -31.87
CA TRP A 639 -7.24 -26.61 -30.43
C TRP A 639 -8.44 -25.77 -30.01
N TYR A 640 -8.91 -24.85 -30.84
CA TYR A 640 -10.03 -23.95 -30.50
C TYR A 640 -11.35 -24.56 -30.96
N ARG A 641 -11.93 -25.40 -30.10
CA ARG A 641 -13.14 -26.19 -30.38
C ARG A 641 -14.38 -25.57 -29.75
N ALA A 642 -15.55 -25.92 -30.29
CA ALA A 642 -16.82 -25.50 -29.73
C ALA A 642 -17.05 -26.23 -28.40
N ALA A 643 -17.34 -25.50 -27.34
CA ALA A 643 -17.53 -26.01 -25.99
C ALA A 643 -18.64 -27.05 -25.99
N TYR A 644 -19.78 -26.72 -26.58
CA TYR A 644 -20.98 -27.55 -26.56
C TYR A 644 -21.06 -28.63 -27.65
N ASP A 645 -19.97 -28.82 -28.43
CA ASP A 645 -19.82 -29.90 -29.40
C ASP A 645 -18.88 -31.00 -28.85
N GLY A 646 -19.44 -31.88 -28.02
CA GLY A 646 -18.76 -33.06 -27.49
C GLY A 646 -17.72 -32.83 -26.39
N VAL A 647 -17.54 -31.59 -25.88
CA VAL A 647 -16.55 -31.29 -24.82
C VAL A 647 -17.21 -30.94 -23.48
N VAL A 648 -18.17 -30.03 -23.50
CA VAL A 648 -18.88 -29.50 -22.32
C VAL A 648 -20.38 -29.73 -22.46
N GLN A 649 -21.00 -30.08 -21.34
CA GLN A 649 -22.44 -30.03 -21.10
C GLN A 649 -22.72 -29.13 -19.91
N GLU A 650 -23.89 -28.50 -19.83
CA GLU A 650 -24.18 -27.57 -18.73
C GLU A 650 -25.58 -27.73 -18.12
N THR A 651 -25.80 -26.99 -17.03
CA THR A 651 -27.12 -26.76 -16.40
C THR A 651 -27.73 -25.43 -16.86
N PRO A 652 -29.04 -25.18 -16.67
CA PRO A 652 -29.63 -23.87 -16.93
C PRO A 652 -28.96 -22.79 -16.06
N TYR A 653 -29.01 -21.55 -16.53
CA TYR A 653 -28.36 -20.40 -15.90
C TYR A 653 -29.31 -19.26 -15.49
N ALA A 654 -30.48 -19.13 -16.15
CA ALA A 654 -31.40 -18.02 -15.95
C ALA A 654 -32.35 -18.22 -14.75
N PHE A 655 -31.84 -18.02 -13.53
CA PHE A 655 -32.64 -18.12 -12.29
C PHE A 655 -32.94 -16.73 -11.71
N LYS A 656 -34.20 -16.40 -11.47
CA LYS A 656 -34.62 -15.11 -10.87
C LYS A 656 -34.76 -15.20 -9.34
N HIS A 657 -34.89 -16.41 -8.78
CA HIS A 657 -35.08 -16.62 -7.35
C HIS A 657 -34.19 -17.77 -6.79
N PRO A 658 -33.57 -17.59 -5.60
CA PRO A 658 -32.74 -18.63 -4.96
C PRO A 658 -33.36 -20.01 -4.84
N GLN A 659 -34.68 -20.09 -4.65
CA GLN A 659 -35.41 -21.34 -4.51
C GLN A 659 -35.36 -22.19 -5.79
N GLN A 660 -35.21 -21.57 -6.96
CA GLN A 660 -35.13 -22.29 -8.23
C GLN A 660 -33.85 -23.13 -8.30
N LEU A 661 -32.74 -22.68 -7.69
CA LEU A 661 -31.49 -23.44 -7.61
C LEU A 661 -31.60 -24.68 -6.70
N ALA A 662 -32.64 -24.77 -5.86
CA ALA A 662 -32.83 -25.88 -4.93
C ALA A 662 -33.69 -27.02 -5.52
N THR A 663 -34.17 -26.90 -6.76
CA THR A 663 -35.00 -27.94 -7.40
C THR A 663 -34.14 -28.87 -8.27
N PRO A 664 -34.54 -30.14 -8.45
CA PRO A 664 -33.88 -31.06 -9.39
C PRO A 664 -33.91 -30.54 -10.84
N ASP A 665 -34.95 -29.77 -11.22
CA ASP A 665 -35.07 -29.15 -12.53
C ASP A 665 -33.94 -28.14 -12.81
N SER A 666 -33.30 -27.59 -11.77
CA SER A 666 -32.13 -26.72 -11.92
C SER A 666 -30.87 -27.44 -12.42
N CYS A 667 -30.92 -28.77 -12.52
CA CYS A 667 -29.84 -29.64 -13.00
C CYS A 667 -30.11 -30.24 -14.38
N ARG A 668 -31.27 -29.97 -15.02
CA ARG A 668 -31.61 -30.53 -16.34
C ARG A 668 -30.57 -30.17 -17.41
N PRO A 669 -30.48 -30.91 -18.53
CA PRO A 669 -29.67 -30.46 -19.66
C PRO A 669 -30.10 -29.08 -20.16
N ASN A 670 -29.14 -28.24 -20.51
CA ASN A 670 -29.38 -26.95 -21.16
C ASN A 670 -28.70 -26.89 -22.53
N ARG A 671 -27.36 -26.77 -22.55
CA ARG A 671 -26.53 -26.85 -23.75
C ARG A 671 -25.50 -27.98 -23.64
N GLY A 672 -24.94 -28.36 -24.78
CA GLY A 672 -23.92 -29.41 -24.90
C GLY A 672 -24.47 -30.78 -25.27
N THR A 673 -23.59 -31.60 -25.87
CA THR A 673 -23.90 -32.99 -26.20
C THR A 673 -24.12 -33.82 -24.92
N PRO A 674 -25.20 -34.62 -24.83
CA PRO A 674 -25.38 -35.55 -23.72
C PRO A 674 -24.17 -36.47 -23.57
N GLY A 675 -23.65 -36.58 -22.34
CA GLY A 675 -22.47 -37.41 -22.05
C GLY A 675 -21.12 -36.76 -22.38
N ALA A 676 -21.09 -35.48 -22.74
CA ALA A 676 -19.84 -34.73 -22.86
C ALA A 676 -19.02 -34.80 -21.54
N PRO A 677 -17.68 -34.87 -21.61
CA PRO A 677 -16.83 -35.20 -20.45
C PRO A 677 -16.77 -34.10 -19.39
N LEU A 678 -17.06 -32.84 -19.72
CA LEU A 678 -17.04 -31.75 -18.75
C LEU A 678 -18.45 -31.26 -18.44
N LEU A 679 -18.80 -31.13 -17.16
CA LEU A 679 -20.07 -30.55 -16.71
C LEU A 679 -19.85 -29.14 -16.13
N LEU A 680 -20.40 -28.12 -16.79
CA LEU A 680 -20.48 -26.74 -16.29
C LEU A 680 -21.77 -26.57 -15.47
N LEU A 681 -21.61 -26.29 -14.18
CA LEU A 681 -22.69 -25.98 -13.24
C LEU A 681 -22.85 -24.46 -13.14
N ASN A 682 -23.88 -23.93 -13.79
CA ASN A 682 -24.23 -22.51 -13.74
C ASN A 682 -24.99 -22.20 -12.45
N HIS A 683 -24.41 -21.41 -11.54
CA HIS A 683 -24.93 -21.17 -10.18
C HIS A 683 -24.94 -19.68 -9.77
N TRP A 684 -25.92 -18.92 -10.27
CA TRP A 684 -26.14 -17.52 -9.87
C TRP A 684 -27.62 -17.15 -9.96
N ILE A 685 -27.95 -15.95 -9.49
CA ILE A 685 -29.28 -15.34 -9.62
C ILE A 685 -29.19 -14.15 -10.56
N THR A 686 -29.90 -14.25 -11.68
CA THR A 686 -30.05 -13.16 -12.66
C THR A 686 -30.93 -12.07 -12.06
N THR A 687 -30.36 -10.89 -11.86
CA THR A 687 -31.08 -9.69 -11.41
C THR A 687 -30.79 -8.56 -12.38
N ASP A 688 -31.85 -7.94 -12.91
CA ASP A 688 -31.75 -6.84 -13.87
C ASP A 688 -31.98 -5.49 -13.17
N PRO A 689 -31.26 -4.41 -13.51
CA PRO A 689 -30.22 -4.31 -14.55
C PRO A 689 -28.81 -4.68 -14.07
N ALA A 690 -28.63 -4.96 -12.78
CA ALA A 690 -27.34 -5.29 -12.19
C ALA A 690 -27.45 -6.46 -11.19
N PRO A 691 -26.47 -7.36 -11.17
CA PRO A 691 -26.39 -8.47 -10.23
C PRO A 691 -26.26 -7.96 -8.77
N LEU A 692 -26.77 -8.72 -7.80
CA LEU A 692 -26.74 -8.35 -6.38
C LEU A 692 -25.78 -9.24 -5.58
N PRO A 693 -24.73 -8.68 -4.94
CA PRO A 693 -23.82 -9.45 -4.09
C PRO A 693 -24.52 -10.22 -2.97
N ALA A 694 -25.60 -9.67 -2.41
CA ALA A 694 -26.41 -10.32 -1.37
C ALA A 694 -27.07 -11.64 -1.84
N ASN A 695 -27.35 -11.78 -3.14
CA ASN A 695 -27.83 -13.05 -3.67
C ASN A 695 -26.70 -14.09 -3.70
N ALA A 696 -25.50 -13.70 -4.11
CA ALA A 696 -24.32 -14.57 -4.10
C ALA A 696 -23.98 -15.05 -2.68
N GLU A 697 -23.99 -14.17 -1.67
CA GLU A 697 -23.79 -14.56 -0.26
C GLU A 697 -24.75 -15.67 0.20
N ARG A 698 -25.97 -15.71 -0.36
CA ARG A 698 -26.98 -16.72 -0.02
C ARG A 698 -26.83 -18.01 -0.80
N VAL A 699 -26.62 -17.92 -2.13
CA VAL A 699 -26.62 -19.11 -2.99
C VAL A 699 -25.26 -19.80 -2.98
N ASN A 700 -24.16 -19.05 -2.94
CA ASN A 700 -22.80 -19.58 -2.88
C ASN A 700 -22.39 -20.05 -1.47
N ALA A 701 -23.24 -19.86 -0.46
CA ALA A 701 -22.98 -20.40 0.88
C ALA A 701 -22.76 -21.93 0.80
N HIS A 702 -21.85 -22.44 1.63
CA HIS A 702 -21.38 -23.84 1.57
C HIS A 702 -22.52 -24.85 1.43
N GLY A 703 -23.51 -24.80 2.33
CA GLY A 703 -24.64 -25.73 2.34
C GLY A 703 -25.48 -25.70 1.06
N PRO A 704 -26.07 -24.54 0.67
CA PRO A 704 -26.81 -24.41 -0.58
C PRO A 704 -26.05 -24.86 -1.83
N LEU A 705 -24.82 -24.38 -2.01
CA LEU A 705 -24.01 -24.70 -3.19
C LEU A 705 -23.65 -26.19 -3.26
N LEU A 706 -23.15 -26.77 -2.16
CA LEU A 706 -22.80 -28.19 -2.09
C LEU A 706 -24.03 -29.10 -2.30
N ARG A 707 -25.18 -28.75 -1.72
CA ARG A 707 -26.42 -29.53 -1.93
C ARG A 707 -26.81 -29.56 -3.40
N ARG A 708 -26.77 -28.41 -4.08
CA ARG A 708 -27.10 -28.37 -5.51
C ARG A 708 -26.06 -29.11 -6.34
N ALA A 709 -24.77 -28.93 -6.07
CA ALA A 709 -23.72 -29.64 -6.79
C ALA A 709 -23.90 -31.16 -6.69
N ARG A 710 -24.17 -31.69 -5.50
CA ARG A 710 -24.46 -33.13 -5.28
C ARG A 710 -25.75 -33.59 -5.96
N GLU A 711 -26.79 -32.76 -5.93
CA GLU A 711 -28.05 -33.06 -6.62
C GLU A 711 -27.84 -33.13 -8.13
N CYS A 712 -27.08 -32.20 -8.70
CA CYS A 712 -26.73 -32.23 -10.11
C CYS A 712 -25.83 -33.42 -10.45
N THR A 713 -24.90 -33.82 -9.56
CA THR A 713 -24.16 -35.07 -9.71
C THR A 713 -25.09 -36.28 -9.80
N ARG A 714 -26.10 -36.34 -8.93
CA ARG A 714 -27.09 -37.43 -8.90
C ARG A 714 -27.95 -37.45 -10.17
N VAL A 715 -28.44 -36.30 -10.61
CA VAL A 715 -29.30 -36.16 -11.80
C VAL A 715 -28.51 -36.42 -13.09
N ARG A 716 -27.26 -35.97 -13.16
CA ARG A 716 -26.43 -36.04 -14.37
C ARG A 716 -25.55 -37.27 -14.43
N GLY A 717 -25.40 -38.00 -13.33
CA GLY A 717 -24.48 -39.14 -13.23
C GLY A 717 -23.00 -38.74 -13.37
N HIS A 718 -22.69 -37.45 -13.19
CA HIS A 718 -21.38 -36.86 -13.47
C HIS A 718 -21.13 -35.71 -12.49
N VAL A 719 -19.95 -35.64 -11.88
CA VAL A 719 -19.59 -34.51 -11.01
C VAL A 719 -19.47 -33.22 -11.84
N PRO A 720 -19.89 -32.06 -11.34
CA PRO A 720 -19.56 -30.79 -11.96
C PRO A 720 -18.05 -30.62 -12.09
N ASN A 721 -17.55 -30.22 -13.25
CA ASN A 721 -16.14 -29.90 -13.46
C ASN A 721 -15.86 -28.41 -13.33
N LEU A 722 -16.81 -27.56 -13.72
CA LEU A 722 -16.73 -26.12 -13.57
C LEU A 722 -17.91 -25.67 -12.71
N VAL A 723 -17.65 -25.16 -11.50
CA VAL A 723 -18.71 -24.60 -10.63
C VAL A 723 -18.68 -23.08 -10.80
N ALA A 724 -19.49 -22.57 -11.72
CA ALA A 724 -19.50 -21.16 -12.10
C ALA A 724 -20.48 -20.35 -11.26
N VAL A 725 -19.98 -19.29 -10.62
CA VAL A 725 -20.76 -18.40 -9.74
C VAL A 725 -20.54 -16.91 -10.07
N ASN A 726 -21.45 -16.06 -9.58
CA ASN A 726 -21.21 -14.62 -9.44
C ASN A 726 -20.66 -14.31 -8.06
N PHE A 727 -19.81 -13.28 -7.97
CA PHE A 727 -19.16 -12.81 -6.74
C PHE A 727 -18.49 -13.96 -5.96
N TYR A 728 -17.46 -14.57 -6.56
CA TYR A 728 -16.82 -15.77 -6.03
C TYR A 728 -16.26 -15.65 -4.60
N ARG A 729 -15.98 -14.44 -4.09
CA ARG A 729 -15.54 -14.23 -2.70
C ARG A 729 -16.71 -14.22 -1.71
N ARG A 730 -17.94 -14.17 -2.20
CA ARG A 730 -19.17 -14.22 -1.42
C ARG A 730 -19.63 -15.67 -1.33
N GLY A 731 -19.60 -16.24 -0.12
CA GLY A 731 -19.95 -17.63 0.13
C GLY A 731 -18.71 -18.49 0.33
N ASP A 732 -18.79 -19.76 -0.08
CA ASP A 732 -17.75 -20.76 0.18
C ASP A 732 -17.51 -21.65 -1.05
N LEU A 733 -17.31 -21.01 -2.21
CA LEU A 733 -17.03 -21.71 -3.46
C LEU A 733 -15.85 -22.68 -3.32
N PHE A 734 -14.74 -22.19 -2.76
CA PHE A 734 -13.51 -22.96 -2.63
C PHE A 734 -13.67 -24.16 -1.69
N GLY A 735 -14.30 -23.99 -0.52
CA GLY A 735 -14.56 -25.09 0.39
C GLY A 735 -15.45 -26.17 -0.22
N VAL A 736 -16.49 -25.78 -0.97
CA VAL A 736 -17.34 -26.74 -1.70
C VAL A 736 -16.56 -27.50 -2.77
N VAL A 737 -15.71 -26.82 -3.54
CA VAL A 737 -14.89 -27.45 -4.57
C VAL A 737 -13.89 -28.42 -3.96
N ASP A 738 -13.22 -28.05 -2.87
CA ASP A 738 -12.30 -28.92 -2.15
C ASP A 738 -13.03 -30.15 -1.58
N GLU A 739 -14.24 -29.99 -1.03
CA GLU A 739 -15.06 -31.10 -0.54
C GLU A 739 -15.52 -32.03 -1.67
N LEU A 740 -15.93 -31.49 -2.82
CA LEU A 740 -16.30 -32.29 -4.00
C LEU A 740 -15.10 -33.06 -4.57
N ASN A 741 -13.91 -32.49 -4.50
CA ASN A 741 -12.67 -33.17 -4.86
C ASN A 741 -12.18 -34.15 -3.77
N GLY A 742 -12.69 -34.06 -2.53
CA GLY A 742 -12.21 -34.88 -1.42
C GLY A 742 -10.76 -34.54 -1.01
N VAL A 743 -10.36 -33.28 -1.14
CA VAL A 743 -9.05 -32.76 -0.72
C VAL A 743 -9.20 -31.88 0.51
N ARG A 744 -8.11 -31.68 1.27
CA ARG A 744 -8.10 -30.71 2.38
C ARG A 744 -7.82 -29.32 1.85
N ALA A 745 -8.39 -28.30 2.49
CA ALA A 745 -8.14 -26.90 2.17
C ALA A 745 -6.62 -26.63 2.00
N ALA A 746 -6.25 -26.04 0.87
CA ALA A 746 -4.86 -25.70 0.58
C ALA A 746 -4.32 -24.74 1.66
N ALA A 747 -3.12 -25.01 2.18
CA ALA A 747 -2.51 -24.18 3.23
C ALA A 747 -2.11 -22.81 2.64
N GLY A 748 -2.83 -21.75 3.00
CA GLY A 748 -2.48 -20.37 2.62
C GLY A 748 -3.46 -19.66 1.70
N ARG A 749 -4.64 -20.23 1.41
CA ARG A 749 -5.78 -19.49 0.84
C ARG A 749 -6.55 -18.73 1.91
#